data_AF-A0A8B7Y804-F1
#
_entry.id   AF-A0A8B7Y804-F1
#
_cell.length_a   1.000
_cell.length_b   1.000
_cell.length_c   1.000
_cell.angle_alpha   90.00
_cell.angle_beta   90.00
_cell.angle_gamma   90.00
#
_symmetry.space_group_name_H-M   'P 1'
#
loop_
_entity.id
_entity.type
_entity.pdbx_description
1 polymer ?
#
loop_
_entity_poly.entity_id
_entity_poly.type
_entity_poly.pdbx_seq_one_letter_code
_entity_poly.pdbx_strand_id
1 'polypeptide(L)'
;MAATMTDEIFKFSCNLEGHEMDVRAVAAAYSPNGSIITASRDRTARIWAPTGSGYEEKHCMRGHENFIAAVCVLPPNDKYPNGLIATGGNDHKINMYKPDSQVPEYTLSGHANTVCTLAAGKFGTLLSGSWDTTAKVWLNQRNVMTLKGHEAAIWAVALMPTQGLMLTGSADKTIKMWRAGKCEQTFVGHSDCVRALAIVSEVEFLSAANDSSIRRWLTTGDCTQQLQAHTSFIYSIALLPNGADFVTSGEDRTVRVWRQGVCCQTITLPAQSVWCVAALPNGDIVAGSSDGVARVFSTNPDRIASAEAQDLYNRQVAAFSMPAKAQAFGGIKMEDLPGKEDLAKPGTKDGQTKLIRVGDTVEAYSWSVADANWNKIGDVVGTEGDDTQPSSSKVMYEGKEYDYVFNVDLEEGKPALKLPYNITEDPWLTAQRFIHTHDLSQQFLEEIANFIIKNTKGVTLGVAAPPSAGDPFTGGSRYIPGSQPPPGIPRAGGDPTSPRTGSDPFTGAGRYIPTYGTSSQPSQIPSAAPQAKQPNPYFPKTSFVTFDTANAQAILGKLKDFNTALDESCQLDDASLGHLEQLLLNVGNSGSPTADQLSALWRALHLPVDKVFPAIDILRLVIRHPSVNQHFCNQTDGPQFISHILQLASETSTPANRMLVMRTFSNAFSHPHGTQLLAANREAVVSAALQCQGLANKNLHVAATTVLLNFAVALQGGGDIEARSHCLSAASTILDSESDPEALFRLLVAIGTLMSVDDNALAIAKSLDILPTIRKHCAVKDPAKVGDCAQKVVQMLL
;
A
#
# COMPACT_ATOMS: atom_id res chain seq x y z
N MET A 1 6.04 52.53 -8.99
CA MET A 1 4.97 52.04 -8.10
C MET A 1 5.09 50.53 -8.03
N ALA A 2 5.76 50.03 -7.01
CA ALA A 2 5.79 48.59 -6.72
C ALA A 2 4.44 48.25 -6.10
N ALA A 3 3.57 47.57 -6.86
CA ALA A 3 2.38 46.97 -6.29
C ALA A 3 2.86 45.91 -5.28
N THR A 4 2.59 46.14 -4.01
CA THR A 4 2.63 45.12 -2.96
C THR A 4 1.82 43.93 -3.46
N MET A 5 2.51 42.82 -3.79
CA MET A 5 1.84 41.55 -4.01
C MET A 5 1.20 41.17 -2.68
N THR A 6 -0.08 41.47 -2.52
CA THR A 6 -0.92 40.78 -1.55
C THR A 6 -0.90 39.33 -1.98
N ASP A 7 -0.16 38.48 -1.28
CA ASP A 7 -0.17 37.04 -1.51
C ASP A 7 -1.62 36.58 -1.41
N GLU A 8 -2.23 36.26 -2.56
CA GLU A 8 -3.61 35.81 -2.61
C GLU A 8 -3.70 34.42 -1.96
N ILE A 9 -4.15 34.36 -0.71
CA ILE A 9 -4.28 33.12 0.06
C ILE A 9 -5.61 32.46 -0.28
N PHE A 10 -5.59 31.18 -0.64
CA PHE A 10 -6.79 30.39 -0.88
C PHE A 10 -7.55 30.18 0.44
N LYS A 11 -8.84 30.51 0.45
CA LYS A 11 -9.70 30.34 1.61
C LYS A 11 -10.89 29.45 1.26
N PHE A 12 -11.44 28.76 2.26
CA PHE A 12 -12.59 27.89 2.04
C PHE A 12 -13.74 28.68 1.42
N SER A 13 -14.37 28.09 0.39
CA SER A 13 -15.50 28.66 -0.34
C SER A 13 -16.77 27.87 -0.04
N CYS A 14 -16.80 26.60 -0.41
CA CYS A 14 -17.95 25.74 -0.15
C CYS A 14 -17.60 24.25 -0.23
N ASN A 15 -18.50 23.42 0.28
CA ASN A 15 -18.51 21.97 0.05
C ASN A 15 -19.39 21.63 -1.16
N LEU A 16 -19.01 20.58 -1.89
CA LEU A 16 -19.82 19.88 -2.87
C LEU A 16 -20.21 18.54 -2.26
N GLU A 17 -21.39 18.49 -1.66
CA GLU A 17 -21.88 17.34 -0.90
C GLU A 17 -22.89 16.56 -1.73
N GLY A 18 -22.63 15.27 -1.94
CA GLY A 18 -23.55 14.40 -2.68
C GLY A 18 -23.00 13.01 -2.96
N HIS A 19 -21.69 12.79 -2.88
CA HIS A 19 -21.13 11.45 -3.01
C HIS A 19 -21.19 10.69 -1.67
N GLU A 20 -21.41 9.37 -1.76
CA GLU A 20 -21.50 8.49 -0.58
C GLU A 20 -20.14 7.90 -0.19
N MET A 21 -19.15 8.04 -1.08
CA MET A 21 -17.80 7.48 -0.95
C MET A 21 -16.78 8.44 -1.56
N ASP A 22 -15.49 8.15 -1.38
CA ASP A 22 -14.35 8.96 -1.80
C ASP A 22 -14.53 9.65 -3.16
N VAL A 23 -14.25 10.95 -3.21
CA VAL A 23 -14.12 11.68 -4.48
C VAL A 23 -12.71 11.44 -5.03
N ARG A 24 -12.60 10.63 -6.08
CA ARG A 24 -11.34 10.14 -6.65
C ARG A 24 -10.77 11.04 -7.73
N ALA A 25 -11.62 11.78 -8.43
CA ALA A 25 -11.17 12.68 -9.49
C ALA A 25 -12.09 13.91 -9.59
N VAL A 26 -11.49 15.03 -9.96
CA VAL A 26 -12.16 16.31 -10.19
C VAL A 26 -11.66 16.95 -11.48
N ALA A 27 -12.54 17.66 -12.19
CA ALA A 27 -12.17 18.42 -13.39
C ALA A 27 -13.06 19.65 -13.57
N ALA A 28 -12.56 20.68 -14.25
CA ALA A 28 -13.38 21.79 -14.72
C ALA A 28 -14.15 21.39 -15.98
N ALA A 29 -15.42 21.78 -16.08
CA ALA A 29 -16.23 21.60 -17.27
C ALA A 29 -16.29 22.89 -18.12
N TYR A 30 -16.47 22.72 -19.43
CA TYR A 30 -16.69 23.84 -20.35
C TYR A 30 -18.12 24.40 -20.28
N SER A 31 -19.09 23.54 -20.00
CA SER A 31 -20.51 23.90 -20.01
C SER A 31 -21.28 23.15 -18.93
N PRO A 32 -22.09 23.85 -18.11
CA PRO A 32 -22.12 25.31 -17.97
C PRO A 32 -20.75 25.89 -17.58
N ASN A 33 -20.47 27.16 -17.93
CA ASN A 33 -19.17 27.76 -17.65
C ASN A 33 -18.92 27.82 -16.14
N GLY A 34 -17.71 27.48 -15.71
CA GLY A 34 -17.32 27.44 -14.30
C GLY A 34 -17.82 26.21 -13.54
N SER A 35 -18.50 25.26 -14.21
CA SER A 35 -18.95 24.02 -13.58
C SER A 35 -17.79 23.10 -13.22
N ILE A 36 -18.00 22.31 -12.16
CA ILE A 36 -17.05 21.32 -11.65
C ILE A 36 -17.63 19.94 -11.92
N ILE A 37 -16.78 18.99 -12.31
CA ILE A 37 -17.12 17.57 -12.35
C ILE A 37 -16.40 16.89 -11.19
N THR A 38 -17.13 16.09 -10.42
CA THR A 38 -16.59 15.17 -9.41
C THR A 38 -16.88 13.74 -9.84
N ALA A 39 -15.97 12.82 -9.54
CA ALA A 39 -16.14 11.39 -9.79
C ALA A 39 -15.74 10.58 -8.55
N SER A 40 -16.56 9.60 -8.19
CA SER A 40 -16.48 8.92 -6.89
C SER A 40 -16.47 7.41 -6.99
N ARG A 41 -16.03 6.79 -5.88
CA ARG A 41 -16.18 5.35 -5.67
C ARG A 41 -17.61 4.86 -5.53
N ASP A 42 -18.57 5.76 -5.31
CA ASP A 42 -20.00 5.44 -5.33
C ASP A 42 -20.55 5.08 -6.74
N ARG A 43 -19.65 5.05 -7.74
CA ARG A 43 -19.91 4.71 -9.15
C ARG A 43 -20.60 5.81 -9.94
N THR A 44 -20.63 7.02 -9.40
CA THR A 44 -21.25 8.18 -10.03
C THR A 44 -20.23 9.28 -10.29
N ALA A 45 -20.51 10.07 -11.32
CA ALA A 45 -19.91 11.38 -11.49
C ALA A 45 -21.00 12.44 -11.40
N ARG A 46 -20.71 13.61 -10.82
CA ARG A 46 -21.67 14.69 -10.67
C ARG A 46 -21.13 15.95 -11.33
N ILE A 47 -22.02 16.70 -11.99
CA ILE A 47 -21.73 18.04 -12.50
C ILE A 47 -22.37 19.08 -11.59
N TRP A 48 -21.54 20.01 -11.12
CA TRP A 48 -21.89 21.08 -10.21
C TRP A 48 -21.80 22.40 -10.97
N ALA A 49 -22.90 23.12 -11.09
CA ALA A 49 -22.93 24.43 -11.73
C ALA A 49 -22.82 25.55 -10.69
N PRO A 50 -22.10 26.63 -10.99
CA PRO A 50 -21.95 27.74 -10.05
C PRO A 50 -23.28 28.46 -9.81
N THR A 51 -23.57 28.79 -8.56
CA THR A 51 -24.76 29.50 -8.09
C THR A 51 -24.34 30.72 -7.27
N GLY A 52 -23.92 31.81 -7.92
CA GLY A 52 -23.55 33.06 -7.24
C GLY A 52 -22.40 32.91 -6.22
N SER A 53 -22.73 32.49 -5.00
CA SER A 53 -21.83 32.23 -3.87
C SER A 53 -21.51 30.74 -3.62
N GLY A 54 -21.94 29.81 -4.48
CA GLY A 54 -21.69 28.39 -4.29
C GLY A 54 -21.87 27.56 -5.56
N TYR A 55 -22.27 26.30 -5.38
CA TYR A 55 -22.51 25.36 -6.47
C TYR A 55 -23.77 24.54 -6.20
N GLU A 56 -24.49 24.18 -7.26
CA GLU A 56 -25.60 23.23 -7.20
C GLU A 56 -25.35 22.05 -8.12
N GLU A 57 -25.79 20.86 -7.70
CA GLU A 57 -25.77 19.69 -8.57
C GLU A 57 -26.78 19.85 -9.71
N LYS A 58 -26.32 19.70 -10.95
CA LYS A 58 -27.20 19.66 -12.13
C LYS A 58 -27.59 18.23 -12.49
N HIS A 59 -26.61 17.34 -12.59
CA HIS A 59 -26.83 15.96 -13.00
C HIS A 59 -25.89 14.98 -12.29
N CYS A 60 -26.44 13.81 -11.98
CA CYS A 60 -25.71 12.63 -11.51
C CYS A 60 -25.56 11.65 -12.68
N MET A 61 -24.36 11.57 -13.24
CA MET A 61 -23.98 10.66 -14.32
C MET A 61 -23.76 9.25 -13.77
N ARG A 62 -24.47 8.28 -14.35
CA ARG A 62 -24.44 6.86 -13.98
C ARG A 62 -24.03 6.01 -15.19
N GLY A 63 -23.70 4.74 -14.95
CA GLY A 63 -23.43 3.76 -16.02
C GLY A 63 -22.17 2.93 -15.83
N HIS A 64 -21.30 3.29 -14.89
CA HIS A 64 -20.23 2.39 -14.48
C HIS A 64 -20.75 1.27 -13.58
N GLU A 65 -20.20 0.07 -13.74
CA GLU A 65 -20.55 -1.11 -12.93
C GLU A 65 -19.79 -1.13 -11.60
N ASN A 66 -18.66 -0.41 -11.53
CA ASN A 66 -17.79 -0.29 -10.36
C ASN A 66 -17.23 1.14 -10.23
N PHE A 67 -16.39 1.40 -9.22
CA PHE A 67 -15.98 2.76 -8.86
C PHE A 67 -15.38 3.55 -10.03
N ILE A 68 -15.61 4.87 -10.04
CA ILE A 68 -14.97 5.77 -11.00
C ILE A 68 -13.64 6.24 -10.41
N ALA A 69 -12.57 6.13 -11.20
CA ALA A 69 -11.21 6.44 -10.78
C ALA A 69 -10.66 7.72 -11.43
N ALA A 70 -11.16 8.09 -12.61
CA ALA A 70 -10.67 9.24 -13.37
C ALA A 70 -11.80 10.01 -14.03
N VAL A 71 -11.61 11.31 -14.21
CA VAL A 71 -12.46 12.16 -15.03
C VAL A 71 -11.63 13.15 -15.83
N CYS A 72 -12.01 13.41 -17.08
CA CYS A 72 -11.50 14.54 -17.85
C CYS A 72 -12.59 15.07 -18.79
N VAL A 73 -12.44 16.30 -19.28
CA VAL A 73 -13.41 16.92 -20.18
C VAL A 73 -12.78 17.18 -21.54
N LEU A 74 -13.38 16.61 -22.59
CA LEU A 74 -13.00 16.87 -23.97
C LEU A 74 -13.55 18.23 -24.41
N PRO A 75 -12.75 19.03 -25.13
CA PRO A 75 -13.19 20.34 -25.57
C PRO A 75 -14.36 20.27 -26.56
N PRO A 76 -15.19 21.33 -26.60
CA PRO A 76 -16.21 21.51 -27.62
C PRO A 76 -15.71 21.27 -29.05
N ASN A 77 -16.59 20.72 -29.88
CA ASN A 77 -16.40 20.56 -31.33
C ASN A 77 -17.75 20.61 -32.05
N ASP A 78 -17.73 20.56 -33.38
CA ASP A 78 -18.94 20.64 -34.22
C ASP A 78 -20.04 19.63 -33.84
N LYS A 79 -19.65 18.43 -33.38
CA LYS A 79 -20.59 17.38 -32.97
C LYS A 79 -21.07 17.55 -31.52
N TYR A 80 -20.19 18.02 -30.65
CA TYR A 80 -20.45 18.17 -29.21
C TYR A 80 -20.10 19.61 -28.80
N PRO A 81 -21.01 20.58 -29.01
CA PRO A 81 -20.74 22.01 -28.80
C PRO A 81 -20.51 22.38 -27.33
N ASN A 82 -20.92 21.52 -26.40
CA ASN A 82 -20.72 21.69 -24.96
C ASN A 82 -19.55 20.84 -24.42
N GLY A 83 -18.78 20.21 -25.32
CA GLY A 83 -17.76 19.23 -24.96
C GLY A 83 -18.35 17.89 -24.53
N LEU A 84 -17.50 16.98 -24.09
CA LEU A 84 -17.88 15.69 -23.52
C LEU A 84 -17.15 15.46 -22.21
N ILE A 85 -17.81 14.83 -21.25
CA ILE A 85 -17.22 14.38 -20.00
C ILE A 85 -16.84 12.91 -20.17
N ALA A 86 -15.59 12.56 -19.91
CA ALA A 86 -15.08 11.20 -19.96
C ALA A 86 -14.79 10.71 -18.54
N THR A 87 -15.33 9.56 -18.15
CA THR A 87 -15.06 8.93 -16.85
C THR A 87 -14.41 7.56 -17.06
N GLY A 88 -13.32 7.29 -16.35
CA GLY A 88 -12.61 6.02 -16.36
C GLY A 88 -12.93 5.22 -15.11
N GLY A 89 -13.35 3.97 -15.28
CA GLY A 89 -13.83 3.13 -14.19
C GLY A 89 -12.94 1.92 -13.88
N ASN A 90 -13.14 1.36 -12.68
CA ASN A 90 -12.63 0.05 -12.30
C ASN A 90 -13.22 -1.09 -13.14
N ASP A 91 -14.35 -0.85 -13.81
CA ASP A 91 -14.96 -1.75 -14.79
C ASP A 91 -14.29 -1.73 -16.18
N HIS A 92 -13.09 -1.12 -16.29
CA HIS A 92 -12.23 -1.09 -17.49
C HIS A 92 -12.81 -0.29 -18.66
N LYS A 93 -13.94 0.37 -18.43
CA LYS A 93 -14.67 1.16 -19.42
C LYS A 93 -14.31 2.63 -19.26
N ILE A 94 -14.47 3.35 -20.37
CA ILE A 94 -14.53 4.80 -20.36
C ILE A 94 -15.92 5.21 -20.83
N ASN A 95 -16.73 5.79 -19.96
CA ASN A 95 -18.04 6.30 -20.32
C ASN A 95 -17.94 7.77 -20.74
N MET A 96 -18.65 8.12 -21.81
CA MET A 96 -18.62 9.44 -22.41
C MET A 96 -20.00 10.08 -22.31
N TYR A 97 -20.10 11.22 -21.65
CA TYR A 97 -21.36 11.89 -21.35
C TYR A 97 -21.42 13.25 -22.02
N LYS A 98 -22.62 13.62 -22.48
CA LYS A 98 -22.93 15.04 -22.68
C LYS A 98 -23.17 15.69 -21.30
N PRO A 99 -22.79 16.96 -21.11
CA PRO A 99 -22.96 17.62 -19.80
C PRO A 99 -24.40 17.68 -19.27
N ASP A 100 -25.39 17.56 -20.16
CA ASP A 100 -26.84 17.56 -19.87
C ASP A 100 -27.46 16.15 -19.77
N SER A 101 -26.63 15.09 -19.78
CA SER A 101 -27.08 13.69 -19.75
C SER A 101 -26.65 12.96 -18.49
N GLN A 102 -27.55 12.17 -17.93
CA GLN A 102 -27.25 11.26 -16.80
C GLN A 102 -26.73 9.89 -17.26
N VAL A 103 -26.87 9.55 -18.54
CA VAL A 103 -26.45 8.27 -19.12
C VAL A 103 -25.34 8.48 -20.15
N PRO A 104 -24.46 7.49 -20.37
CA PRO A 104 -23.40 7.61 -21.37
C PRO A 104 -24.00 7.78 -22.77
N GLU A 105 -23.48 8.74 -23.54
CA GLU A 105 -23.70 8.83 -24.98
C GLU A 105 -23.10 7.61 -25.69
N TYR A 106 -21.89 7.21 -25.27
CA TYR A 106 -21.22 5.99 -25.71
C TYR A 106 -20.16 5.55 -24.69
N THR A 107 -19.71 4.31 -24.82
CA THR A 107 -18.68 3.70 -23.97
C THR A 107 -17.51 3.23 -24.83
N LEU A 108 -16.29 3.54 -24.40
CA LEU A 108 -15.07 3.00 -24.99
C LEU A 108 -14.62 1.80 -24.17
N SER A 109 -14.45 0.68 -24.86
CA SER A 109 -13.96 -0.58 -24.30
C SER A 109 -12.69 -1.00 -25.04
N GLY A 110 -11.71 -1.51 -24.30
CA GLY A 110 -10.49 -2.04 -24.90
C GLY A 110 -9.28 -2.04 -23.98
N HIS A 111 -9.33 -1.33 -22.86
CA HIS A 111 -8.46 -1.66 -21.74
C HIS A 111 -8.85 -3.01 -21.19
N ALA A 112 -7.84 -3.72 -20.72
CA ALA A 112 -8.12 -4.87 -19.93
C ALA A 112 -8.52 -4.35 -18.53
N ASN A 113 -7.74 -3.49 -17.85
CA ASN A 113 -7.88 -3.22 -16.40
C ASN A 113 -8.44 -1.83 -16.12
N THR A 114 -8.66 -1.53 -14.84
CA THR A 114 -9.10 -0.24 -14.29
C THR A 114 -8.49 0.91 -15.06
N VAL A 115 -9.35 1.77 -15.62
CA VAL A 115 -8.89 3.00 -16.27
C VAL A 115 -8.79 4.06 -15.19
N CYS A 116 -7.58 4.27 -14.69
CA CYS A 116 -7.34 5.08 -13.50
C CYS A 116 -6.86 6.51 -13.77
N THR A 117 -6.62 6.86 -15.04
CA THR A 117 -6.21 8.22 -15.42
C THR A 117 -6.60 8.52 -16.86
N LEU A 118 -6.97 9.78 -17.13
CA LEU A 118 -7.44 10.27 -18.41
C LEU A 118 -6.88 11.67 -18.70
N ALA A 119 -6.54 11.94 -19.96
CA ALA A 119 -6.18 13.28 -20.43
C ALA A 119 -6.83 13.57 -21.78
N ALA A 120 -7.50 14.70 -21.89
CA ALA A 120 -8.11 15.17 -23.13
C ALA A 120 -7.11 15.99 -23.96
N GLY A 121 -7.09 15.73 -25.26
CA GLY A 121 -6.29 16.46 -26.24
C GLY A 121 -7.15 17.30 -27.17
N LYS A 122 -6.49 17.96 -28.13
CA LYS A 122 -7.15 18.67 -29.22
C LYS A 122 -7.83 17.68 -30.18
N PHE A 123 -8.82 18.18 -30.91
CA PHE A 123 -9.51 17.44 -31.99
C PHE A 123 -10.19 16.14 -31.54
N GLY A 124 -10.63 16.06 -30.29
CA GLY A 124 -11.32 14.87 -29.76
C GLY A 124 -10.40 13.70 -29.41
N THR A 125 -9.09 13.93 -29.33
CA THR A 125 -8.13 12.93 -28.84
C THR A 125 -8.32 12.72 -27.34
N LEU A 126 -8.33 11.46 -26.90
CA LEU A 126 -8.32 11.09 -25.48
C LEU A 126 -7.17 10.12 -25.23
N LEU A 127 -6.39 10.36 -24.18
CA LEU A 127 -5.38 9.43 -23.68
C LEU A 127 -5.87 8.82 -22.37
N SER A 128 -5.80 7.50 -22.26
CA SER A 128 -6.14 6.78 -21.03
C SER A 128 -4.97 5.95 -20.54
N GLY A 129 -4.79 5.86 -19.23
CA GLY A 129 -3.84 4.97 -18.56
C GLY A 129 -4.56 3.97 -17.67
N SER A 130 -4.06 2.74 -17.64
CA SER A 130 -4.72 1.63 -16.97
C SER A 130 -3.78 0.81 -16.10
N TRP A 131 -4.37 0.06 -15.17
CA TRP A 131 -3.67 -0.96 -14.40
C TRP A 131 -3.20 -2.16 -15.25
N ASP A 132 -3.65 -2.26 -16.51
CA ASP A 132 -3.19 -3.25 -17.48
C ASP A 132 -1.79 -2.99 -18.06
N THR A 133 -1.07 -2.01 -17.49
CA THR A 133 0.27 -1.54 -17.89
C THR A 133 0.34 -0.84 -19.25
N THR A 134 -0.80 -0.59 -19.89
CA THR A 134 -0.89 0.10 -21.17
C THR A 134 -1.58 1.45 -21.05
N ALA A 135 -1.16 2.36 -21.92
CA ALA A 135 -1.93 3.57 -22.21
C ALA A 135 -2.52 3.46 -23.61
N LYS A 136 -3.67 4.09 -23.83
CA LYS A 136 -4.42 4.00 -25.08
C LYS A 136 -4.80 5.38 -25.57
N VAL A 137 -4.61 5.61 -26.87
CA VAL A 137 -5.05 6.82 -27.57
C VAL A 137 -6.36 6.49 -28.27
N TRP A 138 -7.37 7.31 -28.03
CA TRP A 138 -8.69 7.19 -28.61
C TRP A 138 -8.99 8.39 -29.49
N LEU A 139 -9.55 8.12 -30.66
CA LEU A 139 -10.04 9.13 -31.58
C LEU A 139 -11.24 8.55 -32.34
N ASN A 140 -12.29 9.36 -32.53
CA ASN A 140 -13.50 8.93 -33.23
C ASN A 140 -14.09 7.62 -32.68
N GLN A 141 -14.11 7.48 -31.35
CA GLN A 141 -14.64 6.32 -30.63
C GLN A 141 -13.87 5.01 -30.86
N ARG A 142 -12.64 5.08 -31.38
CA ARG A 142 -11.79 3.91 -31.64
C ARG A 142 -10.46 4.06 -30.93
N ASN A 143 -9.91 2.93 -30.48
CA ASN A 143 -8.51 2.88 -30.10
C ASN A 143 -7.66 3.00 -31.38
N VAL A 144 -6.92 4.10 -31.51
CA VAL A 144 -6.03 4.34 -32.66
C VAL A 144 -4.58 3.96 -32.34
N MET A 145 -4.24 3.83 -31.06
CA MET A 145 -2.90 3.47 -30.61
C MET A 145 -2.93 2.84 -29.22
N THR A 146 -2.07 1.85 -29.00
CA THR A 146 -1.79 1.29 -27.67
C THR A 146 -0.30 1.44 -27.38
N LEU A 147 0.01 2.16 -26.31
CA LEU A 147 1.36 2.42 -25.81
C LEU A 147 1.73 1.29 -24.83
N LYS A 148 2.69 0.45 -25.22
CA LYS A 148 3.17 -0.69 -24.43
C LYS A 148 4.65 -0.49 -24.11
N GLY A 149 5.02 -0.69 -22.84
CA GLY A 149 6.42 -0.64 -22.42
C GLY A 149 6.64 -0.32 -20.94
N HIS A 150 5.61 0.06 -20.19
CA HIS A 150 5.67 0.07 -18.74
C HIS A 150 5.56 -1.36 -18.17
N GLU A 151 6.23 -1.59 -17.05
CA GLU A 151 6.25 -2.91 -16.37
C GLU A 151 5.15 -3.02 -15.30
N ALA A 152 4.51 -1.88 -15.01
CA ALA A 152 3.46 -1.76 -14.02
C ALA A 152 2.38 -0.76 -14.48
N ALA A 153 1.39 -0.52 -13.62
CA ALA A 153 0.20 0.26 -13.89
C ALA A 153 0.57 1.70 -14.20
N ILE A 154 -0.14 2.27 -15.17
CA ILE A 154 0.00 3.68 -15.53
C ILE A 154 -1.00 4.47 -14.70
N TRP A 155 -0.49 5.27 -13.78
CA TRP A 155 -1.26 6.07 -12.82
C TRP A 155 -1.44 7.52 -13.27
N ALA A 156 -0.58 8.00 -14.16
CA ALA A 156 -0.67 9.34 -14.70
C ALA A 156 -0.53 9.33 -16.21
N VAL A 157 -1.32 10.14 -16.89
CA VAL A 157 -1.14 10.44 -18.32
C VAL A 157 -1.24 11.93 -18.55
N ALA A 158 -0.49 12.44 -19.52
CA ALA A 158 -0.58 13.82 -19.96
C ALA A 158 -0.29 13.93 -21.46
N LEU A 159 -0.89 14.93 -22.10
CA LEU A 159 -0.64 15.26 -23.50
C LEU A 159 0.19 16.54 -23.56
N MET A 160 1.39 16.45 -24.13
CA MET A 160 2.21 17.63 -24.37
C MET A 160 1.57 18.48 -25.48
N PRO A 161 1.80 19.80 -25.52
CA PRO A 161 1.16 20.65 -26.51
C PRO A 161 1.80 20.46 -27.90
N THR A 162 3.07 20.05 -27.95
CA THR A 162 3.79 19.61 -29.15
C THR A 162 3.06 18.42 -29.76
N GLN A 163 2.69 18.55 -31.03
CA GLN A 163 1.86 17.56 -31.72
C GLN A 163 2.44 16.14 -31.62
N GLY A 164 1.63 15.25 -31.03
CA GLY A 164 1.90 13.81 -30.97
C GLY A 164 2.78 13.35 -29.80
N LEU A 165 3.19 14.23 -28.89
CA LEU A 165 3.90 13.84 -27.66
C LEU A 165 2.94 13.51 -26.51
N MET A 166 3.13 12.34 -25.91
CA MET A 166 2.34 11.84 -24.78
C MET A 166 3.27 11.44 -23.64
N LEU A 167 2.86 11.69 -22.39
CA LEU A 167 3.58 11.26 -21.20
C LEU A 167 2.74 10.24 -20.43
N THR A 168 3.40 9.25 -19.85
CA THR A 168 2.81 8.25 -18.95
C THR A 168 3.68 8.10 -17.71
N GLY A 169 3.10 8.20 -16.52
CA GLY A 169 3.75 7.95 -15.23
C GLY A 169 3.23 6.66 -14.62
N SER A 170 4.13 5.83 -14.09
CA SER A 170 3.82 4.45 -13.72
C SER A 170 4.25 4.08 -12.30
N ALA A 171 3.63 3.02 -11.80
CA ALA A 171 4.04 2.33 -10.59
C ALA A 171 5.36 1.56 -10.71
N ASP A 172 5.91 1.43 -11.92
CA ASP A 172 7.30 1.01 -12.12
C ASP A 172 8.32 2.12 -11.82
N LYS A 173 7.84 3.25 -11.27
CA LYS A 173 8.63 4.41 -10.81
C LYS A 173 9.24 5.23 -11.94
N THR A 174 8.90 4.91 -13.20
CA THR A 174 9.38 5.64 -14.38
C THR A 174 8.27 6.48 -15.00
N ILE A 175 8.72 7.44 -15.80
CA ILE A 175 7.87 8.20 -16.72
C ILE A 175 8.35 7.88 -18.13
N LYS A 176 7.43 7.69 -19.07
CA LYS A 176 7.77 7.49 -20.48
C LYS A 176 7.15 8.57 -21.34
N MET A 177 7.94 9.08 -22.27
CA MET A 177 7.48 9.96 -23.35
C MET A 177 7.32 9.16 -24.63
N TRP A 178 6.21 9.37 -25.32
CA TRP A 178 5.82 8.62 -26.50
C TRP A 178 5.56 9.52 -27.68
N ARG A 179 5.95 9.06 -28.87
CA ARG A 179 5.56 9.61 -30.15
C ARG A 179 5.21 8.50 -31.11
N ALA A 180 4.05 8.62 -31.77
CA ALA A 180 3.61 7.66 -32.78
C ALA A 180 3.69 6.18 -32.32
N GLY A 181 3.43 5.93 -31.03
CA GLY A 181 3.42 4.58 -30.44
C GLY A 181 4.78 4.09 -29.94
N LYS A 182 5.86 4.83 -30.19
CA LYS A 182 7.21 4.50 -29.74
C LYS A 182 7.57 5.31 -28.50
N CYS A 183 8.24 4.67 -27.55
CA CYS A 183 8.84 5.36 -26.41
C CYS A 183 10.11 6.08 -26.90
N GLU A 184 10.12 7.42 -26.87
CA GLU A 184 11.27 8.24 -27.26
C GLU A 184 12.20 8.50 -26.08
N GLN A 185 11.66 8.58 -24.86
CA GLN A 185 12.44 8.85 -23.65
C GLN A 185 11.84 8.14 -22.43
N THR A 186 12.69 7.67 -21.53
CA THR A 186 12.31 7.17 -20.20
C THR A 186 12.99 8.01 -19.13
N PHE A 187 12.20 8.68 -18.29
CA PHE A 187 12.70 9.48 -17.16
C PHE A 187 12.74 8.60 -15.91
N VAL A 188 13.91 8.58 -15.28
CA VAL A 188 14.20 7.81 -14.06
C VAL A 188 14.66 8.79 -12.99
N GLY A 189 14.12 8.67 -11.78
CA GLY A 189 14.53 9.50 -10.64
C GLY A 189 13.62 9.37 -9.43
N HIS A 190 12.32 9.14 -9.62
CA HIS A 190 11.43 8.82 -8.52
C HIS A 190 11.79 7.47 -7.89
N SER A 191 11.76 7.38 -6.56
CA SER A 191 12.09 6.15 -5.81
C SER A 191 10.86 5.28 -5.55
N ASP A 192 9.67 5.80 -5.83
CA ASP A 192 8.38 5.11 -5.72
C ASP A 192 7.44 5.54 -6.87
N CYS A 193 6.22 5.00 -6.87
CA CYS A 193 5.24 5.11 -7.95
C CYS A 193 4.95 6.56 -8.34
N VAL A 194 4.98 6.86 -9.64
CA VAL A 194 4.58 8.18 -10.16
C VAL A 194 3.06 8.23 -10.26
N ARG A 195 2.43 9.20 -9.60
CA ARG A 195 0.97 9.30 -9.45
C ARG A 195 0.34 10.39 -10.28
N ALA A 196 1.07 11.47 -10.56
CA ALA A 196 0.50 12.61 -11.26
C ALA A 196 1.53 13.29 -12.17
N LEU A 197 1.04 13.89 -13.25
CA LEU A 197 1.80 14.64 -14.25
C LEU A 197 1.08 15.95 -14.57
N ALA A 198 1.81 17.05 -14.72
CA ALA A 198 1.27 18.32 -15.18
C ALA A 198 2.21 18.99 -16.20
N ILE A 199 1.64 19.57 -17.26
CA ILE A 199 2.40 20.12 -18.38
C ILE A 199 2.64 21.61 -18.18
N VAL A 200 3.88 22.01 -17.94
CA VAL A 200 4.25 23.41 -17.68
C VAL A 200 4.43 24.18 -19.00
N SER A 201 5.07 23.56 -20.00
CA SER A 201 5.31 24.17 -21.30
C SER A 201 5.54 23.11 -22.39
N GLU A 202 5.92 23.54 -23.60
CA GLU A 202 6.28 22.64 -24.71
C GLU A 202 7.44 21.69 -24.39
N VAL A 203 8.32 22.09 -23.48
CA VAL A 203 9.55 21.36 -23.17
C VAL A 203 9.63 20.91 -21.72
N GLU A 204 8.59 21.18 -20.91
CA GLU A 204 8.67 21.01 -19.47
C GLU A 204 7.39 20.46 -18.85
N PHE A 205 7.55 19.56 -17.90
CA PHE A 205 6.47 18.99 -17.12
C PHE A 205 6.88 18.74 -15.67
N LEU A 206 5.88 18.61 -14.80
CA LEU A 206 6.02 18.23 -13.41
C LEU A 206 5.54 16.79 -13.23
N SER A 207 6.15 16.08 -12.28
CA SER A 207 5.68 14.79 -11.80
C SER A 207 5.60 14.78 -10.29
N ALA A 208 4.63 14.04 -9.75
CA ALA A 208 4.50 13.81 -8.31
C ALA A 208 4.32 12.32 -8.02
N ALA A 209 4.86 11.86 -6.89
CA ALA A 209 4.99 10.43 -6.61
C ALA A 209 4.72 10.06 -5.15
N ASN A 210 4.68 8.75 -4.91
CA ASN A 210 4.61 8.14 -3.58
C ASN A 210 5.90 8.31 -2.75
N ASP A 211 6.99 8.81 -3.34
CA ASP A 211 8.21 9.16 -2.60
C ASP A 211 8.12 10.56 -1.93
N SER A 212 6.92 11.13 -1.91
CA SER A 212 6.60 12.42 -1.32
C SER A 212 7.30 13.61 -1.99
N SER A 213 7.87 13.40 -3.18
CA SER A 213 8.57 14.44 -3.96
C SER A 213 7.82 14.85 -5.22
N ILE A 214 8.04 16.10 -5.62
CA ILE A 214 7.69 16.63 -6.94
C ILE A 214 8.98 16.84 -7.71
N ARG A 215 9.01 16.45 -8.98
CA ARG A 215 10.13 16.68 -9.86
C ARG A 215 9.71 17.51 -11.07
N ARG A 216 10.59 18.40 -11.50
CA ARG A 216 10.45 19.23 -12.69
C ARG A 216 11.42 18.71 -13.75
N TRP A 217 10.89 18.43 -14.93
CA TRP A 217 11.60 17.71 -15.99
C TRP A 217 11.57 18.51 -17.28
N LEU A 218 12.71 18.53 -17.96
CA LEU A 218 12.76 18.87 -19.37
C LEU A 218 12.49 17.63 -20.21
N THR A 219 11.88 17.79 -21.38
CA THR A 219 11.64 16.69 -22.34
C THR A 219 12.93 16.01 -22.83
N THR A 220 14.09 16.66 -22.65
CA THR A 220 15.43 16.10 -22.89
C THR A 220 15.76 14.93 -21.96
N GLY A 221 15.15 14.87 -20.77
CA GLY A 221 15.47 13.90 -19.71
C GLY A 221 15.97 14.55 -18.42
N ASP A 222 16.33 15.84 -18.46
CA ASP A 222 16.96 16.51 -17.34
C ASP A 222 15.95 16.83 -16.24
N CYS A 223 16.28 16.47 -14.99
CA CYS A 223 15.53 16.87 -13.80
C CYS A 223 16.07 18.22 -13.31
N THR A 224 15.35 19.32 -13.60
CA THR A 224 15.80 20.69 -13.26
C THR A 224 15.51 21.05 -11.81
N GLN A 225 14.53 20.40 -11.19
CA GLN A 225 14.18 20.65 -9.79
C GLN A 225 13.61 19.40 -9.13
N GLN A 226 13.91 19.22 -7.84
CA GLN A 226 13.26 18.26 -6.97
C GLN A 226 12.79 19.00 -5.72
N LEU A 227 11.50 18.89 -5.41
CA LEU A 227 10.84 19.53 -4.29
C LEU A 227 10.36 18.46 -3.33
N GLN A 228 10.78 18.54 -2.07
CA GLN A 228 10.18 17.73 -1.02
C GLN A 228 8.84 18.36 -0.65
N ALA A 229 7.75 17.69 -0.98
CA ALA A 229 6.46 18.35 -1.10
C ALA A 229 5.50 18.01 0.03
N HIS A 230 5.28 16.73 0.30
CA HIS A 230 4.33 16.25 1.30
C HIS A 230 5.04 15.38 2.35
N THR A 231 4.39 15.10 3.48
CA THR A 231 4.92 14.15 4.48
C THR A 231 4.54 12.71 4.17
N SER A 232 3.75 12.48 3.13
CA SER A 232 3.27 11.18 2.64
C SER A 232 2.99 11.25 1.13
N PHE A 233 2.36 10.23 0.58
CA PHE A 233 2.10 10.07 -0.86
C PHE A 233 1.41 11.28 -1.47
N ILE A 234 1.89 11.70 -2.64
CA ILE A 234 1.24 12.74 -3.45
C ILE A 234 0.36 12.05 -4.47
N TYR A 235 -0.92 12.41 -4.51
CA TYR A 235 -1.88 11.79 -5.43
C TYR A 235 -2.18 12.61 -6.66
N SER A 236 -2.06 13.94 -6.59
CA SER A 236 -2.49 14.81 -7.67
C SER A 236 -1.67 16.10 -7.74
N ILE A 237 -1.54 16.62 -8.95
CA ILE A 237 -0.94 17.92 -9.25
C ILE A 237 -1.80 18.63 -10.31
N ALA A 238 -2.03 19.93 -10.13
CA ALA A 238 -2.72 20.77 -11.10
C ALA A 238 -2.02 22.12 -11.22
N LEU A 239 -1.79 22.59 -12.44
CA LEU A 239 -1.29 23.95 -12.68
C LEU A 239 -2.39 24.97 -12.44
N LEU A 240 -2.02 26.08 -11.82
CA LEU A 240 -2.86 27.26 -11.73
C LEU A 240 -2.92 27.97 -13.10
N PRO A 241 -3.93 28.82 -13.36
CA PRO A 241 -4.13 29.45 -14.66
C PRO A 241 -2.97 30.31 -15.18
N ASN A 242 -2.05 30.74 -14.31
CA ASN A 242 -0.86 31.48 -14.72
C ASN A 242 0.22 30.61 -15.41
N GLY A 243 0.04 29.28 -15.43
CA GLY A 243 0.91 28.34 -16.13
C GLY A 243 2.26 28.06 -15.48
N ALA A 244 2.56 28.67 -14.33
CA ALA A 244 3.84 28.52 -13.63
C ALA A 244 3.67 27.98 -12.21
N ASP A 245 2.62 28.42 -11.51
CA ASP A 245 2.30 27.99 -10.16
C ASP A 245 1.39 26.76 -10.20
N PHE A 246 1.38 25.98 -9.13
CA PHE A 246 0.63 24.73 -9.10
C PHE A 246 0.17 24.38 -7.69
N VAL A 247 -0.76 23.43 -7.62
CA VAL A 247 -1.25 22.86 -6.39
C VAL A 247 -1.06 21.35 -6.39
N THR A 248 -0.79 20.79 -5.22
CA THR A 248 -0.68 19.33 -5.02
C THR A 248 -1.57 18.87 -3.89
N SER A 249 -2.00 17.61 -3.94
CA SER A 249 -2.77 16.98 -2.86
C SER A 249 -2.20 15.62 -2.49
N GLY A 250 -2.36 15.23 -1.22
CA GLY A 250 -1.73 14.00 -0.73
C GLY A 250 -2.47 13.29 0.41
N GLU A 251 -1.87 12.15 0.78
CA GLU A 251 -2.27 11.31 1.91
C GLU A 251 -2.06 12.01 3.26
N ASP A 252 -1.26 13.08 3.31
CA ASP A 252 -1.05 13.88 4.53
C ASP A 252 -2.20 14.83 4.87
N ARG A 253 -3.36 14.68 4.20
CA ARG A 253 -4.58 15.46 4.37
C ARG A 253 -4.50 16.90 3.85
N THR A 254 -3.44 17.22 3.11
CA THR A 254 -3.20 18.60 2.69
C THR A 254 -3.35 18.80 1.19
N VAL A 255 -3.78 20.02 0.84
CA VAL A 255 -3.50 20.65 -0.44
C VAL A 255 -2.40 21.67 -0.23
N ARG A 256 -1.35 21.65 -1.05
CA ARG A 256 -0.24 22.60 -0.98
C ARG A 256 -0.21 23.47 -2.21
N VAL A 257 0.01 24.77 -2.01
CA VAL A 257 0.09 25.78 -3.07
C VAL A 257 1.56 26.15 -3.26
N TRP A 258 2.00 26.05 -4.51
CA TRP A 258 3.39 26.24 -4.90
C TRP A 258 3.51 27.45 -5.80
N ARG A 259 4.28 28.43 -5.35
CA ARG A 259 4.63 29.63 -6.13
C ARG A 259 6.12 29.68 -6.32
N GLN A 260 6.57 29.80 -7.57
CA GLN A 260 8.00 29.91 -7.90
C GLN A 260 8.87 28.79 -7.28
N GLY A 261 8.31 27.58 -7.13
CA GLY A 261 9.00 26.43 -6.53
C GLY A 261 9.02 26.40 -5.00
N VAL A 262 8.32 27.31 -4.32
CA VAL A 262 8.18 27.35 -2.85
C VAL A 262 6.74 27.04 -2.47
N CYS A 263 6.56 26.19 -1.45
CA CYS A 263 5.24 25.96 -0.85
C CYS A 263 4.85 27.19 -0.02
N CYS A 264 3.98 28.05 -0.56
CA CYS A 264 3.56 29.29 0.08
C CYS A 264 2.30 29.13 0.93
N GLN A 265 1.56 28.03 0.78
CA GLN A 265 0.37 27.75 1.58
C GLN A 265 0.14 26.25 1.71
N THR A 266 -0.26 25.82 2.91
CA THR A 266 -0.76 24.47 3.19
C THR A 266 -2.20 24.57 3.69
N ILE A 267 -3.12 23.87 3.01
CA ILE A 267 -4.54 23.82 3.34
C ILE A 267 -4.85 22.41 3.84
N THR A 268 -5.20 22.28 5.11
CA THR A 268 -5.54 20.99 5.73
C THR A 268 -7.02 20.73 5.61
N LEU A 269 -7.42 19.56 5.12
CA LEU A 269 -8.82 19.13 5.00
C LEU A 269 -9.23 18.20 6.15
N PRO A 270 -10.51 18.18 6.56
CA PRO A 270 -11.02 17.27 7.60
C PRO A 270 -11.31 15.86 7.06
N ALA A 271 -10.32 15.26 6.39
CA ALA A 271 -10.42 13.93 5.78
C ALA A 271 -9.10 13.18 5.91
N GLN A 272 -9.09 11.85 5.73
CA GLN A 272 -7.87 11.03 5.84
C GLN A 272 -6.93 11.21 4.65
N SER A 273 -7.49 11.35 3.45
CA SER A 273 -6.70 11.52 2.22
C SER A 273 -7.34 12.56 1.32
N VAL A 274 -6.51 13.34 0.61
CA VAL A 274 -6.95 14.24 -0.45
C VAL A 274 -6.50 13.66 -1.80
N TRP A 275 -7.41 12.94 -2.44
CA TRP A 275 -7.12 12.11 -3.62
C TRP A 275 -6.82 12.90 -4.88
N CYS A 276 -7.47 14.05 -5.05
CA CYS A 276 -7.38 14.82 -6.28
C CYS A 276 -7.49 16.32 -6.03
N VAL A 277 -6.85 17.10 -6.90
CA VAL A 277 -6.99 18.55 -6.97
C VAL A 277 -7.10 19.00 -8.42
N ALA A 278 -7.91 20.02 -8.68
CA ALA A 278 -7.95 20.71 -9.97
C ALA A 278 -8.00 22.22 -9.77
N ALA A 279 -7.34 22.95 -10.66
CA ALA A 279 -7.50 24.39 -10.78
C ALA A 279 -8.63 24.70 -11.77
N LEU A 280 -9.47 25.67 -11.41
CA LEU A 280 -10.58 26.13 -12.21
C LEU A 280 -10.16 27.35 -13.04
N PRO A 281 -10.79 27.59 -14.22
CA PRO A 281 -10.48 28.76 -15.05
C PRO A 281 -10.66 30.12 -14.35
N ASN A 282 -11.50 30.17 -13.31
CA ASN A 282 -11.76 31.37 -12.51
C ASN A 282 -10.69 31.63 -11.42
N GLY A 283 -9.65 30.79 -11.33
CA GLY A 283 -8.57 30.89 -10.36
C GLY A 283 -8.78 30.06 -9.08
N ASP A 284 -9.98 29.54 -8.84
CA ASP A 284 -10.28 28.72 -7.68
C ASP A 284 -9.65 27.32 -7.80
N ILE A 285 -9.54 26.62 -6.68
CA ILE A 285 -9.11 25.21 -6.66
C ILE A 285 -10.19 24.35 -6.03
N VAL A 286 -10.32 23.12 -6.51
CA VAL A 286 -11.22 22.12 -5.94
C VAL A 286 -10.43 20.87 -5.56
N ALA A 287 -10.71 20.34 -4.38
CA ALA A 287 -10.05 19.16 -3.84
C ALA A 287 -11.08 18.07 -3.49
N GLY A 288 -10.89 16.86 -4.01
CA GLY A 288 -11.72 15.70 -3.67
C GLY A 288 -11.06 14.83 -2.61
N SER A 289 -11.80 14.45 -1.57
CA SER A 289 -11.28 13.75 -0.40
C SER A 289 -11.96 12.41 -0.11
N SER A 290 -11.36 11.65 0.82
CA SER A 290 -11.80 10.31 1.24
C SER A 290 -13.14 10.28 1.98
N ASP A 291 -13.66 11.43 2.41
CA ASP A 291 -14.94 11.57 3.12
C ASP A 291 -16.15 11.73 2.17
N GLY A 292 -15.94 11.58 0.86
CA GLY A 292 -16.99 11.74 -0.14
C GLY A 292 -17.39 13.18 -0.43
N VAL A 293 -16.62 14.16 0.07
CA VAL A 293 -16.85 15.57 -0.19
C VAL A 293 -15.78 16.11 -1.12
N ALA A 294 -16.16 16.99 -2.06
CA ALA A 294 -15.21 17.86 -2.73
C ALA A 294 -15.31 19.29 -2.17
N ARG A 295 -14.19 19.97 -1.99
CA ARG A 295 -14.13 21.29 -1.35
C ARG A 295 -13.51 22.31 -2.29
N VAL A 296 -14.16 23.45 -2.42
CA VAL A 296 -13.70 24.58 -3.24
C VAL A 296 -13.01 25.60 -2.36
N PHE A 297 -11.87 26.12 -2.84
CA PHE A 297 -11.13 27.20 -2.20
C PHE A 297 -10.90 28.33 -3.21
N SER A 298 -11.09 29.56 -2.75
CA SER A 298 -10.98 30.76 -3.59
C SER A 298 -10.06 31.80 -2.97
N THR A 299 -9.37 32.56 -3.82
CA THR A 299 -8.70 33.80 -3.43
C THR A 299 -9.59 35.03 -3.62
N ASN A 300 -10.71 34.88 -4.35
CA ASN A 300 -11.62 35.97 -4.65
C ASN A 300 -12.56 36.25 -3.46
N PRO A 301 -12.54 37.46 -2.88
CA PRO A 301 -13.39 37.82 -1.73
C PRO A 301 -14.88 37.53 -1.92
N ASP A 302 -15.41 37.64 -3.13
CA ASP A 302 -16.84 37.43 -3.43
C ASP A 302 -17.26 35.96 -3.43
N ARG A 303 -16.30 35.03 -3.52
CA ARG A 303 -16.54 33.59 -3.54
C ARG A 303 -16.03 32.87 -2.29
N ILE A 304 -15.38 33.58 -1.39
CA ILE A 304 -14.95 33.04 -0.10
C ILE A 304 -16.19 32.86 0.78
N ALA A 305 -16.22 31.77 1.57
CA ALA A 305 -17.33 31.48 2.45
C ALA A 305 -17.52 32.59 3.51
N SER A 306 -18.73 32.69 4.06
CA SER A 306 -18.98 33.58 5.20
C SER A 306 -18.09 33.23 6.40
N ALA A 307 -17.92 34.18 7.32
CA ALA A 307 -17.11 33.96 8.53
C ALA A 307 -17.60 32.73 9.32
N GLU A 308 -18.91 32.53 9.42
CA GLU A 308 -19.49 31.38 10.13
C GLU A 308 -19.15 30.05 9.46
N ALA A 309 -19.17 30.01 8.12
CA ALA A 309 -18.83 28.82 7.35
C ALA A 309 -17.32 28.50 7.40
N GLN A 310 -16.47 29.53 7.38
CA GLN A 310 -15.03 29.39 7.64
C GLN A 310 -14.75 28.81 9.03
N ASP A 311 -15.41 29.34 10.05
CA ASP A 311 -15.26 28.86 11.42
C ASP A 311 -15.77 27.43 11.59
N LEU A 312 -16.83 27.04 10.87
CA LEU A 312 -17.31 25.67 10.84
C LEU A 312 -16.27 24.75 10.19
N TYR A 313 -15.72 25.13 9.03
CA TYR A 313 -14.66 24.38 8.36
C TYR A 313 -13.43 24.22 9.27
N ASN A 314 -12.97 25.30 9.90
CA ASN A 314 -11.84 25.29 10.82
C ASN A 314 -12.10 24.40 12.04
N ARG A 315 -13.33 24.41 12.58
CA ARG A 315 -13.73 23.50 13.66
C ARG A 315 -13.73 22.04 13.21
N GLN A 316 -14.18 21.73 12.00
CA GLN A 316 -14.12 20.36 11.45
C GLN A 316 -12.66 19.90 11.30
N VAL A 317 -11.78 20.73 10.75
CA VAL A 317 -10.34 20.45 10.62
C VAL A 317 -9.70 20.24 11.99
N ALA A 318 -10.03 21.10 12.96
CA ALA A 318 -9.54 20.99 14.32
C ALA A 318 -10.05 19.73 15.02
N ALA A 319 -11.35 19.40 14.89
CA ALA A 319 -11.95 18.17 15.41
C ALA A 319 -11.26 16.92 14.84
N PHE A 320 -10.95 16.95 13.54
CA PHE A 320 -10.20 15.87 12.87
C PHE A 320 -8.71 15.81 13.29
N SER A 321 -8.21 16.86 13.96
CA SER A 321 -6.86 16.98 14.53
C SER A 321 -6.82 16.79 16.05
N MET A 322 -7.98 16.68 16.72
CA MET A 322 -8.10 16.58 18.18
C MET A 322 -7.66 15.28 18.87
N PRO A 323 -7.21 14.21 18.18
CA PRO A 323 -6.43 13.20 18.88
C PRO A 323 -5.15 13.78 19.47
N ALA A 324 -4.55 14.82 18.86
CA ALA A 324 -3.23 15.34 19.26
C ALA A 324 -3.25 16.44 20.33
N LYS A 325 -4.30 17.28 20.42
CA LYS A 325 -4.36 18.40 21.40
C LYS A 325 -4.81 17.96 22.80
N ALA A 326 -5.64 16.94 22.93
CA ALA A 326 -6.01 16.34 24.22
C ALA A 326 -4.86 15.56 24.89
N GLN A 327 -3.69 15.57 24.25
CA GLN A 327 -2.61 14.65 24.48
C GLN A 327 -1.31 15.33 24.93
N ALA A 328 -1.32 16.66 24.98
CA ALA A 328 -0.21 17.50 25.41
C ALA A 328 0.16 17.37 26.92
N PHE A 329 -0.68 16.73 27.74
CA PHE A 329 -0.40 16.51 29.17
C PHE A 329 -0.50 15.04 29.61
N GLY A 330 -0.29 14.08 28.68
CA GLY A 330 -0.28 12.65 29.04
C GLY A 330 -1.56 12.18 29.74
N GLY A 331 -2.70 12.81 29.46
CA GLY A 331 -4.01 12.45 30.04
C GLY A 331 -4.31 13.03 31.44
N ILE A 332 -3.48 13.91 31.99
CA ILE A 332 -3.71 14.55 33.31
C ILE A 332 -4.24 15.98 33.10
N LYS A 333 -5.38 16.32 33.72
CA LYS A 333 -5.91 17.70 33.69
C LYS A 333 -5.07 18.58 34.62
N MET A 334 -4.86 19.84 34.25
CA MET A 334 -4.11 20.82 35.05
C MET A 334 -4.70 21.04 36.46
N GLU A 335 -5.99 20.75 36.62
CA GLU A 335 -6.74 20.80 37.88
C GLU A 335 -6.33 19.68 38.86
N ASP A 336 -5.80 18.56 38.34
CA ASP A 336 -5.46 17.36 39.11
C ASP A 336 -3.98 17.34 39.56
N LEU A 337 -3.19 18.35 39.18
CA LEU A 337 -1.77 18.44 39.52
C LEU A 337 -1.56 19.02 40.94
N PRO A 338 -0.62 18.46 41.73
CA PRO A 338 -0.33 18.95 43.08
C PRO A 338 0.34 20.34 43.05
N GLY A 339 0.03 21.18 44.04
CA GLY A 339 0.63 22.50 44.19
C GLY A 339 2.03 22.48 44.79
N LYS A 340 2.66 23.66 44.89
CA LYS A 340 4.07 23.83 45.32
C LYS A 340 4.38 23.28 46.71
N GLU A 341 3.37 23.20 47.58
CA GLU A 341 3.42 22.54 48.88
C GLU A 341 3.86 21.08 48.82
N ASP A 342 3.64 20.38 47.71
CA ASP A 342 3.94 18.96 47.58
C ASP A 342 5.44 18.68 47.32
N LEU A 343 6.25 19.72 47.12
CA LEU A 343 7.72 19.66 47.14
C LEU A 343 8.28 19.55 48.57
N ALA A 344 7.48 19.77 49.61
CA ALA A 344 7.93 19.58 51.00
C ALA A 344 8.09 18.10 51.37
N LYS A 345 7.50 17.18 50.58
CA LYS A 345 7.65 15.74 50.76
C LYS A 345 8.95 15.26 50.09
N PRO A 346 9.90 14.66 50.82
CA PRO A 346 11.12 14.13 50.23
C PRO A 346 10.84 13.08 49.16
N GLY A 347 11.65 13.07 48.10
CA GLY A 347 11.62 12.00 47.09
C GLY A 347 12.11 10.67 47.68
N THR A 348 11.63 9.57 47.11
CA THR A 348 11.94 8.20 47.52
C THR A 348 13.14 7.60 46.79
N LYS A 349 13.55 8.20 45.66
CA LYS A 349 14.70 7.77 44.86
C LYS A 349 15.32 8.93 44.08
N ASP A 350 16.62 8.84 43.83
CA ASP A 350 17.37 9.84 43.07
C ASP A 350 16.84 9.95 41.64
N GLY A 351 16.70 11.17 41.14
CA GLY A 351 16.12 11.45 39.83
C GLY A 351 14.59 11.29 39.74
N GLN A 352 13.88 11.03 40.85
CA GLN A 352 12.41 11.01 40.86
C GLN A 352 11.87 12.35 40.36
N THR A 353 10.92 12.35 39.43
CA THR A 353 10.33 13.57 38.87
C THR A 353 8.93 13.84 39.41
N LYS A 354 8.58 15.12 39.59
CA LYS A 354 7.23 15.57 39.96
C LYS A 354 6.85 16.80 39.13
N LEU A 355 5.59 16.85 38.67
CA LEU A 355 5.00 18.03 38.04
C LEU A 355 4.21 18.80 39.10
N ILE A 356 4.50 20.08 39.22
CA ILE A 356 3.96 20.97 40.24
C ILE A 356 3.22 22.12 39.56
N ARG A 357 1.99 22.37 39.97
CA ARG A 357 1.24 23.54 39.53
C ARG A 357 1.73 24.78 40.29
N VAL A 358 2.14 25.81 39.55
CA VAL A 358 2.53 27.12 40.09
C VAL A 358 1.76 28.20 39.33
N GLY A 359 0.65 28.65 39.90
CA GLY A 359 -0.27 29.59 39.24
C GLY A 359 -0.93 28.96 38.00
N ASP A 360 -0.75 29.61 36.84
CA ASP A 360 -1.22 29.16 35.52
C ASP A 360 -0.13 28.40 34.73
N THR A 361 0.96 28.03 35.38
CA THR A 361 2.06 27.27 34.76
C THR A 361 2.28 25.93 35.48
N VAL A 362 2.84 24.97 34.75
CA VAL A 362 3.28 23.69 35.32
C VAL A 362 4.81 23.67 35.30
N GLU A 363 5.41 23.46 36.46
CA GLU A 363 6.85 23.36 36.62
C GLU A 363 7.23 21.89 36.89
N ALA A 364 8.33 21.43 36.28
CA ALA A 364 8.86 20.10 36.54
C ALA A 364 10.03 20.17 37.53
N TYR A 365 10.04 19.25 38.50
CA TYR A 365 11.08 19.12 39.54
C TYR A 365 11.64 17.70 39.56
N SER A 366 12.93 17.56 39.88
CA SER A 366 13.60 16.28 40.10
C SER A 366 14.23 16.22 41.49
N TRP A 367 14.14 15.07 42.16
CA TRP A 367 14.70 14.86 43.48
C TRP A 367 16.20 14.52 43.39
N SER A 368 17.02 15.29 44.11
CA SER A 368 18.43 14.99 44.36
C SER A 368 18.57 14.34 45.74
N VAL A 369 19.00 13.09 45.79
CA VAL A 369 19.33 12.40 47.05
C VAL A 369 20.59 12.98 47.67
N ALA A 370 21.54 13.43 46.85
CA ALA A 370 22.79 14.04 47.30
C ALA A 370 22.54 15.37 48.05
N ASP A 371 21.61 16.19 47.55
CA ASP A 371 21.30 17.50 48.11
C ASP A 371 20.06 17.50 49.02
N ALA A 372 19.40 16.34 49.14
CA ALA A 372 18.14 16.13 49.86
C ALA A 372 17.05 17.17 49.55
N ASN A 373 16.95 17.59 48.28
CA ASN A 373 16.01 18.61 47.84
C ASN A 373 15.43 18.33 46.44
N TRP A 374 14.35 19.04 46.11
CA TRP A 374 13.78 19.06 44.76
C TRP A 374 14.41 20.20 43.95
N ASN A 375 15.12 19.84 42.90
CA ASN A 375 15.70 20.78 41.95
C ASN A 375 14.72 21.03 40.80
N LYS A 376 14.45 22.29 40.48
CA LYS A 376 13.62 22.66 39.32
C LYS A 376 14.36 22.27 38.05
N ILE A 377 13.74 21.44 37.22
CA ILE A 377 14.31 20.94 35.97
C ILE A 377 13.76 21.65 34.73
N GLY A 378 12.67 22.42 34.85
CA GLY A 378 12.19 23.29 33.77
C GLY A 378 10.73 23.76 33.92
N ASP A 379 10.35 24.71 33.08
CA ASP A 379 8.96 25.14 32.89
C ASP A 379 8.30 24.31 31.79
N VAL A 380 7.12 23.76 32.05
CA VAL A 380 6.31 23.04 31.07
C VAL A 380 5.32 24.04 30.47
N VAL A 381 5.74 24.73 29.42
CA VAL A 381 4.93 25.74 28.73
C VAL A 381 4.10 25.07 27.63
N GLY A 382 2.79 24.95 27.85
CA GLY A 382 1.85 25.07 26.74
C GLY A 382 1.69 26.56 26.50
N THR A 383 2.19 27.08 25.40
CA THR A 383 2.14 28.52 25.11
C THR A 383 0.68 28.96 24.92
N GLU A 384 0.14 29.65 25.92
CA GLU A 384 -0.88 30.68 25.72
C GLU A 384 -0.20 32.02 25.40
N GLY A 385 -0.87 32.82 24.57
CA GLY A 385 -0.49 34.15 24.10
C GLY A 385 -0.45 34.17 22.56
N ASP A 386 -1.19 34.98 21.83
CA ASP A 386 -2.12 36.08 22.14
C ASP A 386 -3.06 36.19 20.93
N ASP A 387 -4.25 36.77 21.12
CA ASP A 387 -5.27 36.93 20.09
C ASP A 387 -4.73 37.75 18.91
N THR A 388 -4.30 37.09 17.82
CA THR A 388 -4.47 37.50 16.40
C THR A 388 -3.68 36.56 15.48
N GLN A 389 -4.40 35.89 14.56
CA GLN A 389 -3.90 35.00 13.49
C GLN A 389 -3.38 33.62 13.91
N PRO A 390 -3.95 32.50 13.42
CA PRO A 390 -3.42 31.18 13.70
C PRO A 390 -2.33 30.79 12.68
N SER A 391 -1.06 30.97 13.04
CA SER A 391 0.06 30.27 12.42
C SER A 391 0.29 28.92 13.11
N SER A 392 0.29 27.85 12.30
CA SER A 392 0.77 26.51 12.63
C SER A 392 2.19 26.57 13.21
N SER A 393 2.39 26.35 14.51
CA SER A 393 3.71 26.46 15.14
C SER A 393 4.53 25.17 14.96
N LYS A 394 4.98 24.92 13.72
CA LYS A 394 6.12 24.05 13.44
C LYS A 394 7.43 24.84 13.61
N VAL A 395 8.48 24.19 14.07
CA VAL A 395 9.80 24.82 14.25
C VAL A 395 10.60 24.69 12.97
N MET A 396 11.04 25.82 12.40
CA MET A 396 11.87 25.81 11.20
C MET A 396 13.35 25.57 11.57
N TYR A 397 13.96 24.51 11.02
CA TYR A 397 15.36 24.15 11.21
C TYR A 397 15.98 23.74 9.88
N GLU A 398 17.08 24.38 9.50
CA GLU A 398 17.78 24.18 8.21
C GLU A 398 16.86 24.26 6.97
N GLY A 399 15.86 25.15 7.00
CA GLY A 399 14.92 25.36 5.89
C GLY A 399 13.81 24.31 5.78
N LYS A 400 13.65 23.45 6.80
CA LYS A 400 12.57 22.45 6.90
C LYS A 400 11.77 22.66 8.18
N GLU A 401 10.48 22.35 8.14
CA GLU A 401 9.60 22.44 9.30
C GLU A 401 9.55 21.10 10.03
N TYR A 402 9.75 21.15 11.35
CA TYR A 402 9.68 19.99 12.24
C TYR A 402 8.70 20.22 13.37
N ASP A 403 8.05 19.14 13.83
CA ASP A 403 7.19 19.20 15.02
C ASP A 403 8.02 19.49 16.29
N TYR A 404 9.25 18.96 16.35
CA TYR A 404 10.20 19.20 17.44
C TYR A 404 11.62 19.40 16.91
N VAL A 405 12.39 20.24 17.60
CA VAL A 405 13.85 20.34 17.43
C VAL A 405 14.47 20.31 18.82
N PHE A 406 15.00 19.15 19.21
CA PHE A 406 15.57 18.95 20.53
C PHE A 406 17.04 19.39 20.57
N ASN A 407 17.50 19.88 21.72
CA ASN A 407 18.92 20.03 22.00
C ASN A 407 19.38 18.78 22.75
N VAL A 408 20.39 18.09 22.23
CA VAL A 408 20.92 16.83 22.78
C VAL A 408 22.36 17.07 23.22
N ASP A 409 22.58 16.95 24.53
CA ASP A 409 23.89 17.06 25.18
C ASP A 409 24.45 15.66 25.42
N LEU A 410 25.48 15.26 24.67
CA LEU A 410 26.02 13.88 24.69
C LEU A 410 27.38 13.77 25.40
N GLU A 411 28.12 14.87 25.56
CA GLU A 411 29.44 14.89 26.18
C GLU A 411 29.64 16.14 27.04
N GLU A 412 30.20 15.97 28.24
CA GLU A 412 30.44 17.05 29.20
C GLU A 412 31.47 18.06 28.64
N GLY A 413 31.02 19.28 28.33
CA GLY A 413 31.85 20.37 27.83
C GLY A 413 31.80 20.66 26.32
N LYS A 414 31.00 19.93 25.53
CA LYS A 414 30.73 20.26 24.10
C LYS A 414 29.38 20.97 23.92
N PRO A 415 29.20 21.77 22.84
CA PRO A 415 27.93 22.42 22.55
C PRO A 415 26.82 21.42 22.20
N ALA A 416 25.60 21.69 22.68
CA ALA A 416 24.41 20.89 22.38
C ALA A 416 24.17 20.73 20.86
N LEU A 417 23.85 19.52 20.43
CA LEU A 417 23.53 19.22 19.03
C LEU A 417 22.01 19.25 18.81
N LYS A 418 21.57 19.74 17.64
CA LYS A 418 20.15 19.90 17.33
C LYS A 418 19.58 18.68 16.61
N LEU A 419 18.58 18.04 17.23
CA LEU A 419 17.89 16.86 16.72
C LEU A 419 16.48 17.24 16.25
N PRO A 420 16.26 17.41 14.93
CA PRO A 420 14.93 17.64 14.38
C PRO A 420 14.12 16.33 14.31
N TYR A 421 12.84 16.38 14.70
CA TYR A 421 11.95 15.21 14.74
C TYR A 421 10.49 15.60 14.41
N ASN A 422 9.83 14.79 13.59
CA ASN A 422 8.39 14.87 13.34
C ASN A 422 7.66 13.74 14.06
N ILE A 423 6.45 13.99 14.56
CA ILE A 423 5.63 13.00 15.25
C ILE A 423 5.28 11.81 14.35
N THR A 424 5.28 12.03 13.04
CA THR A 424 5.03 10.99 12.02
C THR A 424 6.25 10.15 11.69
N GLU A 425 7.45 10.52 12.17
CA GLU A 425 8.69 9.80 11.92
C GLU A 425 8.94 8.73 12.99
N ASP A 426 9.58 7.64 12.61
CA ASP A 426 10.00 6.63 13.58
C ASP A 426 11.15 7.15 14.46
N PRO A 427 11.03 7.12 15.79
CA PRO A 427 12.06 7.61 16.70
C PRO A 427 13.42 6.91 16.55
N TRP A 428 13.43 5.60 16.28
CA TRP A 428 14.66 4.83 16.15
C TRP A 428 15.38 5.15 14.85
N LEU A 429 14.63 5.26 13.75
CA LEU A 429 15.19 5.69 12.46
C LEU A 429 15.70 7.13 12.51
N THR A 430 15.05 8.00 13.29
CA THR A 430 15.50 9.38 13.47
C THR A 430 16.75 9.47 14.33
N ALA A 431 16.82 8.71 15.42
CA ALA A 431 18.04 8.55 16.22
C ALA A 431 19.21 7.99 15.40
N GLN A 432 18.96 6.97 14.57
CA GLN A 432 19.96 6.38 13.67
C GLN A 432 20.50 7.40 12.66
N ARG A 433 19.61 8.20 12.05
CA ARG A 433 20.02 9.28 11.13
C ARG A 433 20.81 10.36 11.86
N PHE A 434 20.38 10.75 13.06
CA PHE A 434 21.06 11.75 13.88
C PHE A 434 22.48 11.33 14.25
N ILE A 435 22.68 10.05 14.62
CA ILE A 435 23.99 9.45 14.91
C ILE A 435 24.90 9.47 13.68
N HIS A 436 24.38 9.02 12.53
CA HIS A 436 25.16 9.02 11.29
C HIS A 436 25.51 10.45 10.81
N THR A 437 24.63 11.42 11.04
CA THR A 437 24.83 12.81 10.58
C THR A 437 25.89 13.54 11.41
N HIS A 438 26.00 13.22 12.69
CA HIS A 438 26.96 13.86 13.61
C HIS A 438 28.18 12.98 13.92
N ASP A 439 28.36 11.88 13.17
CA ASP A 439 29.45 10.90 13.33
C ASP A 439 29.60 10.39 14.77
N LEU A 440 28.45 10.08 15.41
CA LEU A 440 28.38 9.62 16.79
C LEU A 440 28.51 8.08 16.87
N SER A 441 28.90 7.57 18.05
CA SER A 441 28.98 6.12 18.28
C SER A 441 27.59 5.47 18.28
N GLN A 442 27.49 4.26 17.71
CA GLN A 442 26.26 3.47 17.68
C GLN A 442 25.69 3.13 19.05
N GLN A 443 26.50 3.16 20.11
CA GLN A 443 26.04 2.94 21.48
C GLN A 443 25.00 3.96 21.96
N PHE A 444 24.95 5.16 21.35
CA PHE A 444 23.98 6.21 21.71
C PHE A 444 22.61 6.01 21.05
N LEU A 445 22.43 5.00 20.19
CA LEU A 445 21.19 4.78 19.44
C LEU A 445 19.99 4.61 20.37
N GLU A 446 20.13 3.73 21.34
CA GLU A 446 19.07 3.44 22.31
C GLU A 446 18.79 4.63 23.23
N GLU A 447 19.83 5.35 23.65
CA GLU A 447 19.69 6.56 24.49
C GLU A 447 18.95 7.68 23.75
N ILE A 448 19.36 7.97 22.51
CA ILE A 448 18.77 9.05 21.69
C ILE A 448 17.36 8.67 21.23
N ALA A 449 17.12 7.41 20.84
CA ALA A 449 15.78 6.94 20.48
C ALA A 449 14.83 7.02 21.68
N ASN A 450 15.28 6.57 22.86
CA ASN A 450 14.50 6.68 24.08
C ASN A 450 14.33 8.12 24.54
N PHE A 451 15.31 9.00 24.29
CA PHE A 451 15.19 10.44 24.53
C PHE A 451 14.11 11.05 23.63
N ILE A 452 14.09 10.76 22.32
CA ILE A 452 13.01 11.19 21.42
C ILE A 452 11.68 10.67 21.94
N ILE A 453 11.56 9.34 22.13
CA ILE A 453 10.35 8.68 22.63
C ILE A 453 9.86 9.29 23.95
N LYS A 454 10.76 9.63 24.87
CA LYS A 454 10.44 10.21 26.17
C LYS A 454 9.98 11.65 26.06
N ASN A 455 10.59 12.45 25.19
CA ASN A 455 10.26 13.86 25.01
C ASN A 455 9.12 14.10 24.02
N THR A 456 8.71 13.07 23.29
CA THR A 456 7.56 13.09 22.35
C THR A 456 6.39 12.26 22.88
N LYS A 457 6.44 11.82 24.15
CA LYS A 457 5.49 10.88 24.75
C LYS A 457 4.16 11.56 25.06
N GLY A 458 3.24 11.42 24.11
CA GLY A 458 1.88 11.92 24.22
C GLY A 458 1.14 12.04 22.90
N VAL A 459 1.40 11.17 21.89
CA VAL A 459 0.48 11.02 20.75
C VAL A 459 0.15 9.55 20.53
N THR A 460 -0.79 9.03 21.33
CA THR A 460 -1.48 7.76 21.06
C THR A 460 -2.70 8.09 20.21
N LEU A 461 -2.77 7.74 18.92
CA LEU A 461 -4.00 7.90 18.15
C LEU A 461 -5.18 7.24 18.91
N GLY A 462 -6.02 8.09 19.52
CA GLY A 462 -7.11 7.68 20.40
C GLY A 462 -8.17 6.94 19.60
N VAL A 463 -8.43 5.72 20.04
CA VAL A 463 -9.55 4.88 19.64
C VAL A 463 -10.85 5.61 19.99
N ALA A 464 -11.65 5.93 18.97
CA ALA A 464 -13.08 6.14 19.12
C ALA A 464 -13.82 4.83 18.78
N ALA A 465 -14.93 4.61 19.50
CA ALA A 465 -15.80 3.44 19.49
C ALA A 465 -16.23 2.95 18.09
N PRO A 466 -16.71 1.69 17.96
CA PRO A 466 -16.52 0.87 16.77
C PRO A 466 -17.15 1.51 15.53
N PRO A 467 -16.38 1.74 14.45
CA PRO A 467 -16.99 2.05 13.18
C PRO A 467 -17.72 0.79 12.70
N SER A 468 -19.04 0.89 12.62
CA SER A 468 -19.85 0.08 11.73
C SER A 468 -19.19 0.01 10.36
N ALA A 469 -19.02 -1.21 9.84
CA ALA A 469 -18.64 -1.53 8.47
C ALA A 469 -17.42 -0.75 7.94
N GLY A 470 -16.24 -1.36 8.06
CA GLY A 470 -15.06 -0.95 7.33
C GLY A 470 -15.39 -0.74 5.85
N ASP A 471 -15.07 0.45 5.35
CA ASP A 471 -15.31 0.88 4.00
C ASP A 471 -14.56 -0.02 2.97
N PRO A 472 -15.27 -0.82 2.14
CA PRO A 472 -14.71 -1.94 1.38
C PRO A 472 -13.91 -1.62 0.10
N PHE A 473 -13.59 -0.36 -0.25
CA PHE A 473 -12.99 -0.08 -1.58
C PHE A 473 -11.64 0.66 -1.60
N THR A 474 -10.96 0.79 -0.45
CA THR A 474 -9.48 1.01 -0.38
C THR A 474 -8.75 -0.04 0.45
N GLY A 475 -9.42 -1.16 0.78
CA GLY A 475 -8.82 -2.26 1.53
C GLY A 475 -7.62 -2.92 0.82
N GLY A 476 -6.45 -2.88 1.47
CA GLY A 476 -5.37 -3.86 1.38
C GLY A 476 -4.61 -4.02 0.05
N SER A 477 -5.08 -3.44 -1.06
CA SER A 477 -4.38 -3.50 -2.34
C SER A 477 -3.56 -2.24 -2.55
N ARG A 478 -2.43 -2.15 -1.84
CA ARG A 478 -1.26 -1.45 -2.37
C ARG A 478 -1.09 -2.03 -3.78
N TYR A 479 -1.09 -1.21 -4.83
CA TYR A 479 -0.82 -1.71 -6.16
C TYR A 479 0.50 -2.49 -6.12
N ILE A 480 0.40 -3.82 -6.25
CA ILE A 480 1.53 -4.72 -6.44
C ILE A 480 1.62 -4.89 -7.96
N PRO A 481 2.76 -4.57 -8.59
CA PRO A 481 2.96 -4.77 -10.02
C PRO A 481 2.53 -6.17 -10.47
N GLY A 482 1.54 -6.27 -11.36
CA GLY A 482 1.22 -7.51 -12.08
C GLY A 482 -0.20 -8.10 -12.03
N SER A 483 -1.28 -7.32 -11.94
CA SER A 483 -2.65 -7.87 -12.10
C SER A 483 -3.38 -7.34 -13.33
N GLN A 484 -3.89 -8.30 -14.11
CA GLN A 484 -4.77 -8.13 -15.26
C GLN A 484 -6.24 -8.38 -14.84
N PRO A 485 -7.22 -8.33 -15.78
CA PRO A 485 -8.59 -7.91 -15.46
C PRO A 485 -9.68 -8.87 -16.00
N PRO A 486 -10.94 -8.71 -15.56
CA PRO A 486 -12.00 -9.70 -15.68
C PRO A 486 -12.56 -9.89 -17.11
N PRO A 487 -13.05 -11.10 -17.45
CA PRO A 487 -13.55 -11.42 -18.79
C PRO A 487 -15.08 -11.44 -18.92
N GLY A 488 -15.58 -11.02 -20.10
CA GLY A 488 -16.92 -11.33 -20.65
C GLY A 488 -17.45 -10.19 -21.54
N ILE A 489 -17.65 -10.35 -22.85
CA ILE A 489 -18.90 -10.79 -23.55
C ILE A 489 -18.52 -11.08 -25.04
N PRO A 490 -19.22 -12.00 -25.75
CA PRO A 490 -18.64 -12.79 -26.83
C PRO A 490 -18.75 -12.16 -28.22
N ARG A 491 -17.88 -12.57 -29.15
CA ARG A 491 -18.14 -12.46 -30.59
C ARG A 491 -17.76 -13.72 -31.36
N ALA A 492 -18.65 -14.04 -32.28
CA ALA A 492 -18.76 -15.24 -33.09
C ALA A 492 -17.69 -15.35 -34.21
N GLY A 493 -17.29 -16.60 -34.45
CA GLY A 493 -17.27 -17.27 -35.76
C GLY A 493 -16.44 -16.70 -36.93
N GLY A 494 -15.50 -17.49 -37.44
CA GLY A 494 -14.96 -17.38 -38.80
C GLY A 494 -13.61 -18.05 -39.01
N ASP A 495 -13.60 -19.08 -39.87
CA ASP A 495 -12.56 -20.08 -40.17
C ASP A 495 -11.43 -19.56 -41.13
N PRO A 496 -10.49 -20.36 -41.68
CA PRO A 496 -9.07 -20.01 -41.79
C PRO A 496 -8.67 -19.75 -43.26
N THR A 497 -7.40 -19.38 -43.51
CA THR A 497 -6.55 -19.90 -44.62
C THR A 497 -5.35 -18.97 -44.95
N SER A 498 -4.17 -19.38 -44.50
CA SER A 498 -2.89 -19.39 -45.25
C SER A 498 -2.25 -18.04 -45.72
N PRO A 499 -1.01 -18.03 -46.27
CA PRO A 499 0.21 -17.70 -45.53
C PRO A 499 1.02 -16.55 -46.18
N ARG A 500 2.25 -16.33 -45.67
CA ARG A 500 3.42 -15.62 -46.27
C ARG A 500 3.74 -14.27 -45.60
N THR A 501 4.86 -14.13 -44.89
CA THR A 501 6.30 -13.93 -45.30
C THR A 501 6.68 -12.48 -45.02
N GLY A 502 7.79 -12.25 -44.32
CA GLY A 502 8.33 -10.91 -44.15
C GLY A 502 9.28 -10.80 -42.97
N SER A 503 10.46 -11.36 -43.17
CA SER A 503 11.73 -11.15 -42.45
C SER A 503 11.92 -9.81 -41.72
N ASP A 504 12.48 -9.95 -40.51
CA ASP A 504 13.51 -9.15 -39.79
C ASP A 504 14.14 -7.95 -40.53
N PRO A 505 14.43 -6.84 -39.80
CA PRO A 505 15.85 -6.56 -39.57
C PRO A 505 16.21 -5.95 -38.19
N PHE A 506 17.22 -6.57 -37.57
CA PHE A 506 18.33 -6.00 -36.80
C PHE A 506 18.14 -5.74 -35.29
N THR A 507 18.74 -6.65 -34.52
CA THR A 507 19.59 -6.28 -33.38
C THR A 507 20.86 -5.57 -33.87
N GLY A 508 21.19 -4.44 -33.22
CA GLY A 508 22.49 -3.77 -33.32
C GLY A 508 22.98 -3.47 -31.91
N ALA A 509 23.89 -4.33 -31.43
CA ALA A 509 24.54 -4.26 -30.12
C ALA A 509 25.65 -3.20 -30.09
N GLY A 510 26.09 -2.83 -28.88
CA GLY A 510 27.47 -2.36 -28.70
C GLY A 510 27.74 -1.45 -27.50
N ARG A 511 28.02 -2.04 -26.34
CA ARG A 511 28.99 -1.46 -25.39
C ARG A 511 30.40 -1.76 -25.92
N TYR A 512 31.26 -0.76 -25.85
CA TYR A 512 32.64 -0.71 -26.30
C TYR A 512 33.61 -1.26 -25.24
N ILE A 513 34.53 -2.17 -25.62
CA ILE A 513 35.88 -2.29 -25.02
C ILE A 513 36.84 -2.83 -26.11
N PRO A 514 38.02 -2.24 -26.35
CA PRO A 514 38.92 -2.63 -27.42
C PRO A 514 40.03 -3.57 -26.95
N THR A 515 40.48 -4.48 -27.82
CA THR A 515 41.90 -4.85 -27.97
C THR A 515 42.12 -5.65 -29.26
N TYR A 516 43.23 -5.31 -29.92
CA TYR A 516 43.67 -5.75 -31.25
C TYR A 516 44.26 -7.16 -31.25
N GLY A 517 44.19 -7.86 -32.40
CA GLY A 517 45.13 -8.95 -32.70
C GLY A 517 44.65 -10.04 -33.67
N THR A 518 44.56 -9.69 -34.95
CA THR A 518 44.77 -10.51 -36.16
C THR A 518 45.00 -12.03 -36.04
N SER A 519 44.20 -12.85 -36.74
CA SER A 519 44.59 -13.53 -38.00
C SER A 519 43.63 -14.67 -38.39
N SER A 520 43.57 -14.88 -39.70
CA SER A 520 42.73 -15.76 -40.52
C SER A 520 42.96 -17.27 -40.35
N GLN A 521 41.89 -18.08 -40.39
CA GLN A 521 41.64 -19.09 -41.46
C GLN A 521 40.30 -19.85 -41.25
N PRO A 522 39.72 -20.46 -42.31
CA PRO A 522 38.33 -20.92 -42.33
C PRO A 522 38.15 -22.44 -42.12
N SER A 523 36.88 -22.79 -41.91
CA SER A 523 36.26 -24.13 -42.09
C SER A 523 36.48 -25.18 -41.01
N GLN A 524 35.43 -25.45 -40.23
CA GLN A 524 34.85 -26.79 -40.08
C GLN A 524 33.44 -26.67 -39.50
N ILE A 525 32.49 -27.37 -40.12
CA ILE A 525 31.13 -27.57 -39.62
C ILE A 525 31.21 -28.59 -38.48
N PRO A 526 30.60 -28.34 -37.31
CA PRO A 526 30.13 -29.43 -36.47
C PRO A 526 28.60 -29.44 -36.38
N SER A 527 28.10 -30.66 -36.50
CA SER A 527 26.75 -31.15 -36.24
C SER A 527 25.98 -30.42 -35.13
N ALA A 528 24.68 -30.32 -35.35
CA ALA A 528 23.66 -29.84 -34.42
C ALA A 528 23.91 -30.30 -32.97
N ALA A 529 24.15 -29.32 -32.10
CA ALA A 529 24.02 -29.50 -30.65
C ALA A 529 22.52 -29.44 -30.27
N PRO A 530 22.09 -30.17 -29.23
CA PRO A 530 20.69 -30.19 -28.81
C PRO A 530 20.24 -28.79 -28.39
N GLN A 531 19.05 -28.36 -28.83
CA GLN A 531 18.41 -27.15 -28.32
C GLN A 531 18.34 -27.23 -26.80
N ALA A 532 19.03 -26.32 -26.10
CA ALA A 532 18.93 -26.20 -24.65
C ALA A 532 17.47 -25.88 -24.31
N LYS A 533 16.79 -26.81 -23.62
CA LYS A 533 15.45 -26.62 -23.05
C LYS A 533 15.47 -25.32 -22.23
N GLN A 534 14.52 -24.42 -22.47
CA GLN A 534 14.33 -23.28 -21.56
C GLN A 534 14.15 -23.81 -20.13
N PRO A 535 14.91 -23.28 -19.14
CA PRO A 535 14.81 -23.77 -17.77
C PRO A 535 13.39 -23.56 -17.23
N ASN A 536 12.83 -24.57 -16.59
CA ASN A 536 11.54 -24.47 -15.93
C ASN A 536 11.69 -23.62 -14.66
N PRO A 537 11.05 -22.43 -14.58
CA PRO A 537 11.21 -21.55 -13.42
C PRO A 537 10.32 -21.96 -12.23
N TYR A 538 9.40 -22.92 -12.40
CA TYR A 538 8.37 -23.22 -11.40
C TYR A 538 8.67 -24.45 -10.54
N PHE A 539 9.18 -25.53 -11.15
CA PHE A 539 9.50 -26.77 -10.45
C PHE A 539 10.70 -27.49 -11.11
N PRO A 540 11.47 -28.31 -10.36
CA PRO A 540 11.26 -28.66 -8.95
C PRO A 540 11.50 -27.49 -7.98
N LYS A 541 10.58 -27.30 -7.02
CA LYS A 541 10.72 -26.27 -5.98
C LYS A 541 11.65 -26.77 -4.87
N THR A 542 12.77 -26.13 -4.60
CA THR A 542 13.77 -26.64 -3.66
C THR A 542 13.70 -26.04 -2.24
N SER A 543 12.85 -25.04 -2.03
CA SER A 543 12.71 -24.35 -0.74
C SER A 543 11.27 -24.38 -0.25
N PHE A 544 11.10 -24.56 1.05
CA PHE A 544 9.78 -24.47 1.69
C PHE A 544 9.20 -23.07 1.56
N VAL A 545 7.87 -22.99 1.54
CA VAL A 545 7.11 -21.74 1.48
C VAL A 545 6.46 -21.48 2.84
N THR A 546 6.62 -20.25 3.34
CA THR A 546 6.19 -19.85 4.69
C THR A 546 5.21 -18.66 4.67
N PHE A 547 4.49 -18.46 5.76
CA PHE A 547 3.58 -17.34 6.02
C PHE A 547 4.10 -16.49 7.17
N ASP A 548 4.74 -15.36 6.85
CA ASP A 548 5.52 -14.52 7.76
C ASP A 548 4.86 -13.18 8.09
N THR A 549 3.92 -12.72 7.27
CA THR A 549 3.21 -11.46 7.49
C THR A 549 2.26 -11.54 8.68
N ALA A 550 2.35 -10.56 9.58
CA ALA A 550 1.48 -10.42 10.75
C ALA A 550 1.46 -8.98 11.29
N ASN A 551 0.41 -8.64 12.02
CA ASN A 551 0.33 -7.43 12.85
C ASN A 551 0.35 -7.87 14.32
N ALA A 552 1.50 -7.74 14.97
CA ALA A 552 1.69 -8.20 16.35
C ALA A 552 0.73 -7.51 17.33
N GLN A 553 0.49 -6.21 17.15
CA GLN A 553 -0.42 -5.45 18.01
C GLN A 553 -1.87 -5.91 17.86
N ALA A 554 -2.32 -6.23 16.64
CA ALA A 554 -3.66 -6.76 16.40
C ALA A 554 -3.86 -8.16 17.01
N ILE A 555 -2.85 -9.03 16.91
CA ILE A 555 -2.87 -10.37 17.51
C ILE A 555 -2.96 -10.26 19.04
N LEU A 556 -2.12 -9.42 19.65
CA LEU A 556 -2.10 -9.22 21.10
C LEU A 556 -3.36 -8.54 21.62
N GLY A 557 -3.85 -7.52 20.91
CA GLY A 557 -5.13 -6.88 21.23
C GLY A 557 -6.26 -7.89 21.23
N LYS A 558 -6.35 -8.72 20.18
CA LYS A 558 -7.39 -9.73 20.08
C LYS A 558 -7.27 -10.82 21.13
N LEU A 559 -6.05 -11.24 21.45
CA LEU A 559 -5.78 -12.20 22.53
C LEU A 559 -6.23 -11.63 23.88
N LYS A 560 -5.89 -10.38 24.19
CA LYS A 560 -6.29 -9.70 25.44
C LYS A 560 -7.82 -9.56 25.51
N ASP A 561 -8.46 -9.09 24.45
CA ASP A 561 -9.92 -8.98 24.37
C ASP A 561 -10.62 -10.32 24.62
N PHE A 562 -10.14 -11.37 23.95
CA PHE A 562 -10.70 -12.70 24.11
C PHE A 562 -10.44 -13.28 25.49
N ASN A 563 -9.26 -13.04 26.05
CA ASN A 563 -8.93 -13.48 27.39
C ASN A 563 -9.87 -12.86 28.43
N THR A 564 -10.17 -11.56 28.33
CA THR A 564 -11.11 -10.89 29.25
C THR A 564 -12.55 -11.40 29.14
N ALA A 565 -12.91 -12.01 28.01
CA ALA A 565 -14.24 -12.57 27.76
C ALA A 565 -14.38 -14.04 28.18
N LEU A 566 -13.33 -14.66 28.74
CA LEU A 566 -13.37 -16.04 29.24
C LEU A 566 -13.82 -16.09 30.70
N ASP A 567 -14.37 -17.23 31.10
CA ASP A 567 -14.57 -17.57 32.50
C ASP A 567 -13.23 -17.51 33.26
N GLU A 568 -13.23 -17.06 34.52
CA GLU A 568 -12.02 -16.85 35.34
C GLU A 568 -11.11 -18.09 35.40
N SER A 569 -11.66 -19.30 35.35
CA SER A 569 -10.91 -20.56 35.35
C SER A 569 -10.12 -20.84 34.07
N CYS A 570 -10.45 -20.16 32.97
CA CYS A 570 -9.86 -20.31 31.64
C CYS A 570 -8.99 -19.11 31.23
N GLN A 571 -8.96 -18.04 32.03
CA GLN A 571 -8.18 -16.85 31.73
C GLN A 571 -6.67 -17.10 31.89
N LEU A 572 -5.90 -16.56 30.96
CA LEU A 572 -4.46 -16.40 31.08
C LEU A 572 -4.16 -15.25 32.05
N ASP A 573 -3.25 -15.48 33.00
CA ASP A 573 -2.77 -14.43 33.89
C ASP A 573 -1.93 -13.37 33.15
N ASP A 574 -1.74 -12.20 33.77
CA ASP A 574 -1.00 -11.09 33.18
C ASP A 574 0.47 -11.46 32.88
N ALA A 575 1.06 -12.35 33.67
CA ALA A 575 2.40 -12.87 33.43
C ALA A 575 2.46 -13.67 32.11
N SER A 576 1.47 -14.52 31.85
CA SER A 576 1.35 -15.31 30.62
C SER A 576 1.09 -14.43 29.42
N LEU A 577 0.21 -13.42 29.54
CA LEU A 577 -0.01 -12.44 28.49
C LEU A 577 1.27 -11.65 28.17
N GLY A 578 2.03 -11.25 29.19
CA GLY A 578 3.33 -10.61 29.04
C GLY A 578 4.35 -11.53 28.37
N HIS A 579 4.40 -12.82 28.73
CA HIS A 579 5.26 -13.79 28.08
C HIS A 579 4.92 -13.99 26.59
N LEU A 580 3.63 -14.05 26.23
CA LEU A 580 3.17 -14.16 24.84
C LEU A 580 3.49 -12.91 24.03
N GLU A 581 3.36 -11.74 24.63
CA GLU A 581 3.75 -10.45 24.04
C GLU A 581 5.26 -10.42 23.73
N GLN A 582 6.09 -10.78 24.70
CA GLN A 582 7.54 -10.87 24.50
C GLN A 582 7.92 -11.93 23.46
N LEU A 583 7.22 -13.07 23.45
CA LEU A 583 7.47 -14.13 22.48
C LEU A 583 7.15 -13.68 21.04
N LEU A 584 6.06 -12.92 20.87
CA LEU A 584 5.63 -12.41 19.56
C LEU A 584 6.50 -11.26 19.06
N LEU A 585 6.90 -10.33 19.92
CA LEU A 585 7.75 -9.19 19.55
C LEU A 585 9.18 -9.61 19.20
N ASN A 586 9.63 -10.77 19.69
CA ASN A 586 10.95 -11.32 19.39
C ASN A 586 10.97 -12.27 18.18
N VAL A 587 9.87 -12.38 17.42
CA VAL A 587 9.85 -13.17 16.18
C VAL A 587 10.85 -12.60 15.18
N GLY A 588 11.92 -13.35 14.91
CA GLY A 588 13.00 -12.96 13.99
C GLY A 588 14.30 -12.48 14.67
N ASN A 589 14.31 -12.34 16.00
CA ASN A 589 15.54 -12.09 16.77
C ASN A 589 16.30 -13.39 17.04
N SER A 590 17.61 -13.30 17.30
CA SER A 590 18.49 -14.46 17.58
C SER A 590 18.38 -15.02 19.01
N GLY A 591 17.51 -14.45 19.85
CA GLY A 591 17.33 -14.87 21.24
C GLY A 591 16.42 -16.09 21.35
N SER A 592 16.83 -17.08 22.15
CA SER A 592 16.01 -18.26 22.43
C SER A 592 14.84 -17.95 23.37
N PRO A 593 13.61 -18.33 23.03
CA PRO A 593 12.47 -18.27 23.94
C PRO A 593 12.69 -19.01 25.25
N THR A 594 12.16 -18.45 26.34
CA THR A 594 12.23 -19.03 27.68
C THR A 594 11.20 -20.14 27.86
N ALA A 595 11.41 -21.03 28.84
CA ALA A 595 10.46 -22.10 29.17
C ALA A 595 9.08 -21.55 29.56
N ASP A 596 9.03 -20.41 30.26
CA ASP A 596 7.78 -19.77 30.67
C ASP A 596 7.00 -19.20 29.47
N GLN A 597 7.71 -18.66 28.47
CA GLN A 597 7.10 -18.23 27.21
C GLN A 597 6.50 -19.38 26.42
N LEU A 598 7.20 -20.51 26.35
CA LEU A 598 6.70 -21.71 25.66
C LEU A 598 5.52 -22.34 26.40
N SER A 599 5.57 -22.37 27.74
CA SER A 599 4.47 -22.83 28.59
C SER A 599 3.23 -21.93 28.47
N ALA A 600 3.41 -20.60 28.43
CA ALA A 600 2.32 -19.66 28.20
C ALA A 600 1.67 -19.86 26.83
N LEU A 601 2.46 -20.09 25.78
CA LEU A 601 1.95 -20.41 24.44
C LEU A 601 1.18 -21.71 24.42
N TRP A 602 1.71 -22.76 25.04
CA TRP A 602 1.02 -24.04 25.12
C TRP A 602 -0.34 -23.91 25.83
N ARG A 603 -0.42 -23.17 26.94
CA ARG A 603 -1.68 -22.89 27.64
C ARG A 603 -2.64 -22.08 26.77
N ALA A 604 -2.16 -21.05 26.09
CA ALA A 604 -3.00 -20.23 25.20
C ALA A 604 -3.58 -21.02 24.02
N LEU A 605 -2.90 -22.06 23.55
CA LEU A 605 -3.42 -22.96 22.52
C LEU A 605 -4.57 -23.85 23.00
N HIS A 606 -4.83 -23.92 24.32
CA HIS A 606 -5.93 -24.69 24.91
C HIS A 606 -7.14 -23.82 25.27
N LEU A 607 -7.15 -22.55 24.85
CA LEU A 607 -8.33 -21.71 24.95
C LEU A 607 -9.51 -22.30 24.16
N PRO A 608 -10.77 -21.90 24.47
CA PRO A 608 -11.94 -22.35 23.73
C PRO A 608 -11.81 -22.19 22.22
N VAL A 609 -12.40 -23.10 21.46
CA VAL A 609 -12.23 -23.21 19.99
C VAL A 609 -12.62 -21.92 19.24
N ASP A 610 -13.56 -21.14 19.75
CA ASP A 610 -13.98 -19.85 19.17
C ASP A 610 -13.05 -18.67 19.57
N LYS A 611 -12.15 -18.87 20.53
CA LYS A 611 -11.25 -17.85 21.10
C LYS A 611 -9.75 -18.14 20.92
N VAL A 612 -9.38 -19.34 20.51
CA VAL A 612 -7.98 -19.78 20.43
C VAL A 612 -7.18 -19.20 19.25
N PHE A 613 -7.85 -18.68 18.21
CA PHE A 613 -7.18 -18.29 16.97
C PHE A 613 -6.03 -17.27 17.14
N PRO A 614 -6.06 -16.29 18.06
CA PRO A 614 -4.91 -15.40 18.26
C PRO A 614 -3.67 -16.16 18.75
N ALA A 615 -3.83 -17.18 19.58
CA ALA A 615 -2.73 -18.03 20.04
C ALA A 615 -2.15 -18.89 18.91
N ILE A 616 -3.01 -19.40 18.00
CA ILE A 616 -2.56 -20.10 16.78
C ILE A 616 -1.80 -19.13 15.85
N ASP A 617 -2.23 -17.87 15.78
CA ASP A 617 -1.55 -16.83 14.99
C ASP A 617 -0.15 -16.51 15.53
N ILE A 618 0.00 -16.47 16.86
CA ILE A 618 1.33 -16.40 17.51
C ILE A 618 2.16 -17.64 17.16
N LEU A 619 1.59 -18.83 17.35
CA LEU A 619 2.28 -20.10 17.11
C LEU A 619 2.84 -20.20 15.69
N ARG A 620 2.05 -19.86 14.66
CA ARG A 620 2.55 -19.96 13.28
C ARG A 620 3.77 -19.08 13.04
N LEU A 621 3.92 -17.96 13.74
CA LEU A 621 5.04 -17.04 13.57
C LEU A 621 6.27 -17.58 14.31
N VAL A 622 6.08 -18.00 15.56
CA VAL A 622 7.20 -18.38 16.44
C VAL A 622 7.75 -19.78 16.14
N ILE A 623 6.95 -20.70 15.56
CA ILE A 623 7.40 -22.06 15.21
C ILE A 623 8.48 -22.09 14.11
N ARG A 624 8.74 -20.93 13.49
CA ARG A 624 9.87 -20.72 12.56
C ARG A 624 11.20 -20.50 13.29
N HIS A 625 11.19 -20.29 14.61
CA HIS A 625 12.41 -20.21 15.40
C HIS A 625 12.92 -21.63 15.71
N PRO A 626 14.23 -21.93 15.56
CA PRO A 626 14.77 -23.29 15.73
C PRO A 626 14.43 -23.93 17.07
N SER A 627 14.55 -23.18 18.18
CA SER A 627 14.28 -23.71 19.53
C SER A 627 12.80 -23.93 19.80
N VAL A 628 11.90 -23.11 19.22
CA VAL A 628 10.45 -23.30 19.35
C VAL A 628 10.02 -24.52 18.57
N ASN A 629 10.55 -24.67 17.35
CA ASN A 629 10.32 -25.84 16.51
C ASN A 629 10.83 -27.12 17.19
N GLN A 630 12.04 -27.09 17.74
CA GLN A 630 12.58 -28.20 18.52
C GLN A 630 11.73 -28.50 19.75
N HIS A 631 11.28 -27.48 20.49
CA HIS A 631 10.46 -27.69 21.68
C HIS A 631 9.12 -28.33 21.36
N PHE A 632 8.35 -27.82 20.40
CA PHE A 632 7.02 -28.37 20.10
C PHE A 632 7.05 -29.60 19.19
N CYS A 633 8.10 -29.78 18.38
CA CYS A 633 8.16 -30.85 17.38
C CYS A 633 9.19 -31.94 17.67
N ASN A 634 9.69 -32.04 18.91
CA ASN A 634 10.56 -33.14 19.31
C ASN A 634 9.79 -34.49 19.40
N GLN A 635 10.52 -35.58 19.61
CA GLN A 635 9.96 -36.94 19.68
C GLN A 635 9.07 -37.18 20.91
N THR A 636 9.25 -36.41 21.98
CA THR A 636 8.53 -36.54 23.25
C THR A 636 7.21 -35.75 23.24
N ASP A 637 7.28 -34.45 22.93
CA ASP A 637 6.13 -33.53 22.98
C ASP A 637 5.37 -33.45 21.64
N GLY A 638 6.06 -33.76 20.54
CA GLY A 638 5.53 -33.69 19.18
C GLY A 638 4.21 -34.44 18.96
N PRO A 639 4.04 -35.69 19.44
CA PRO A 639 2.77 -36.42 19.30
C PRO A 639 1.58 -35.73 19.96
N GLN A 640 1.77 -35.14 21.15
CA GLN A 640 0.72 -34.38 21.83
C GLN A 640 0.44 -33.07 21.11
N PHE A 641 1.50 -32.36 20.70
CA PHE A 641 1.41 -31.12 19.95
C PHE A 641 0.61 -31.32 18.65
N ILE A 642 1.00 -32.27 17.80
CA ILE A 642 0.34 -32.48 16.50
C ILE A 642 -1.11 -32.91 16.66
N SER A 643 -1.40 -33.78 17.63
CA SER A 643 -2.76 -34.24 17.92
C SER A 643 -3.67 -33.06 18.31
N HIS A 644 -3.19 -32.18 19.18
CA HIS A 644 -3.93 -30.99 19.61
C HIS A 644 -4.14 -29.98 18.47
N ILE A 645 -3.07 -29.68 17.72
CA ILE A 645 -3.15 -28.72 16.61
C ILE A 645 -4.08 -29.24 15.49
N LEU A 646 -4.11 -30.54 15.22
CA LEU A 646 -5.07 -31.15 14.29
C LEU A 646 -6.52 -31.03 14.79
N GLN A 647 -6.77 -31.15 16.09
CA GLN A 647 -8.10 -30.93 16.68
C GLN A 647 -8.60 -29.51 16.42
N LEU A 648 -7.72 -28.50 16.47
CA LEU A 648 -8.02 -27.10 16.14
C LEU A 648 -8.28 -26.87 14.64
N ALA A 649 -8.01 -27.86 13.78
CA ALA A 649 -8.33 -27.84 12.36
C ALA A 649 -9.52 -28.74 11.97
N SER A 650 -10.21 -29.33 12.95
CA SER A 650 -11.37 -30.20 12.75
C SER A 650 -12.56 -29.47 12.11
N GLU A 651 -13.52 -30.23 11.60
CA GLU A 651 -14.73 -29.68 10.93
C GLU A 651 -15.58 -28.79 11.83
N THR A 652 -15.51 -28.99 13.15
CA THR A 652 -16.22 -28.16 14.16
C THR A 652 -15.49 -26.86 14.48
N SER A 653 -14.25 -26.69 14.00
CA SER A 653 -13.44 -25.50 14.23
C SER A 653 -13.78 -24.38 13.25
N THR A 654 -13.56 -23.14 13.68
CA THR A 654 -13.81 -21.97 12.83
C THR A 654 -12.90 -21.99 11.58
N PRO A 655 -13.34 -21.41 10.44
CA PRO A 655 -12.47 -21.27 9.27
C PRO A 655 -11.16 -20.54 9.55
N ALA A 656 -11.13 -19.64 10.55
CA ALA A 656 -9.94 -18.93 10.98
C ALA A 656 -8.92 -19.88 11.63
N ASN A 657 -9.35 -20.75 12.55
CA ASN A 657 -8.46 -21.74 13.18
C ASN A 657 -7.87 -22.66 12.13
N ARG A 658 -8.72 -23.22 11.26
CA ARG A 658 -8.30 -24.14 10.19
C ARG A 658 -7.24 -23.50 9.30
N MET A 659 -7.43 -22.23 8.93
CA MET A 659 -6.47 -21.48 8.11
C MET A 659 -5.14 -21.25 8.84
N LEU A 660 -5.18 -20.83 10.11
CA LEU A 660 -3.97 -20.58 10.90
C LEU A 660 -3.22 -21.86 11.24
N VAL A 661 -3.90 -22.99 11.43
CA VAL A 661 -3.28 -24.31 11.58
C VAL A 661 -2.57 -24.72 10.29
N MET A 662 -3.18 -24.56 9.12
CA MET A 662 -2.51 -24.85 7.83
C MET A 662 -1.26 -23.97 7.63
N ARG A 663 -1.31 -22.70 8.05
CA ARG A 663 -0.13 -21.82 8.07
C ARG A 663 0.93 -22.27 9.07
N THR A 664 0.51 -22.75 10.24
CA THR A 664 1.41 -23.32 11.26
C THR A 664 2.16 -24.53 10.70
N PHE A 665 1.45 -25.48 10.07
CA PHE A 665 2.08 -26.63 9.42
C PHE A 665 3.04 -26.20 8.31
N SER A 666 2.64 -25.26 7.45
CA SER A 666 3.52 -24.72 6.41
C SER A 666 4.82 -24.15 6.99
N ASN A 667 4.73 -23.41 8.10
CA ASN A 667 5.88 -22.80 8.76
C ASN A 667 6.75 -23.79 9.54
N ALA A 668 6.18 -24.87 10.06
CA ALA A 668 6.93 -25.89 10.81
C ALA A 668 7.96 -26.63 9.95
N PHE A 669 7.78 -26.70 8.62
CA PHE A 669 8.79 -27.20 7.67
C PHE A 669 10.10 -26.39 7.66
N SER A 670 10.14 -25.20 8.28
CA SER A 670 11.36 -24.36 8.30
C SER A 670 12.55 -25.03 8.99
N HIS A 671 12.31 -26.08 9.80
CA HIS A 671 13.36 -26.78 10.56
C HIS A 671 13.18 -28.31 10.55
N PRO A 672 14.22 -29.09 10.86
CA PRO A 672 14.19 -30.56 10.77
C PRO A 672 13.14 -31.24 11.66
N HIS A 673 12.96 -30.79 12.90
CA HIS A 673 12.02 -31.42 13.85
C HIS A 673 10.57 -31.31 13.36
N GLY A 674 10.14 -30.12 12.93
CA GLY A 674 8.82 -29.92 12.34
C GLY A 674 8.63 -30.70 11.04
N THR A 675 9.66 -30.76 10.19
CA THR A 675 9.61 -31.58 8.95
C THR A 675 9.40 -33.06 9.27
N GLN A 676 10.15 -33.61 10.24
CA GLN A 676 10.04 -35.01 10.66
C GLN A 676 8.68 -35.31 11.30
N LEU A 677 8.18 -34.44 12.17
CA LEU A 677 6.88 -34.60 12.82
C LEU A 677 5.73 -34.60 11.80
N LEU A 678 5.74 -33.66 10.85
CA LEU A 678 4.73 -33.58 9.80
C LEU A 678 4.82 -34.76 8.82
N ALA A 679 6.03 -35.25 8.50
CA ALA A 679 6.20 -36.45 7.70
C ALA A 679 5.64 -37.70 8.39
N ALA A 680 5.87 -37.85 9.70
CA ALA A 680 5.33 -38.96 10.50
C ALA A 680 3.79 -38.92 10.63
N ASN A 681 3.19 -37.73 10.54
CA ASN A 681 1.73 -37.54 10.66
C ASN A 681 1.09 -37.10 9.33
N ARG A 682 1.75 -37.42 8.21
CA ARG A 682 1.37 -36.96 6.86
C ARG A 682 -0.10 -37.23 6.55
N GLU A 683 -0.59 -38.42 6.87
CA GLU A 683 -1.97 -38.80 6.52
C GLU A 683 -3.01 -37.90 7.18
N ALA A 684 -2.86 -37.64 8.48
CA ALA A 684 -3.77 -36.78 9.22
C ALA A 684 -3.67 -35.32 8.76
N VAL A 685 -2.46 -34.83 8.48
CA VAL A 685 -2.23 -33.46 8.01
C VAL A 685 -2.78 -33.24 6.59
N VAL A 686 -2.54 -34.19 5.68
CA VAL A 686 -3.08 -34.17 4.31
C VAL A 686 -4.60 -34.28 4.33
N SER A 687 -5.17 -35.16 5.17
CA SER A 687 -6.62 -35.27 5.35
C SER A 687 -7.23 -33.95 5.84
N ALA A 688 -6.61 -33.29 6.82
CA ALA A 688 -7.06 -31.97 7.28
C ALA A 688 -6.99 -30.89 6.17
N ALA A 689 -5.97 -30.94 5.32
CA ALA A 689 -5.87 -30.06 4.15
C ALA A 689 -6.96 -30.36 3.10
N LEU A 690 -7.28 -31.64 2.86
CA LEU A 690 -8.37 -32.07 1.96
C LEU A 690 -9.74 -31.60 2.47
N GLN A 691 -10.01 -31.71 3.78
CA GLN A 691 -11.26 -31.25 4.39
C GLN A 691 -11.49 -29.75 4.22
N CYS A 692 -10.45 -28.97 3.92
CA CYS A 692 -10.59 -27.54 3.66
C CYS A 692 -11.23 -27.23 2.30
N GLN A 693 -11.34 -28.22 1.41
CA GLN A 693 -12.03 -28.11 0.13
C GLN A 693 -13.54 -27.87 0.35
N GLY A 694 -14.11 -26.90 -0.37
CA GLY A 694 -15.54 -26.61 -0.34
C GLY A 694 -15.96 -25.50 0.63
N LEU A 695 -15.05 -24.98 1.45
CA LEU A 695 -15.29 -23.75 2.21
C LEU A 695 -15.03 -22.51 1.33
N ALA A 696 -15.93 -21.54 1.33
CA ALA A 696 -15.74 -20.30 0.56
C ALA A 696 -14.70 -19.35 1.21
N ASN A 697 -13.45 -19.79 1.36
CA ASN A 697 -12.37 -19.01 1.94
C ASN A 697 -11.04 -19.22 1.18
N LYS A 698 -10.72 -18.27 0.31
CA LYS A 698 -9.50 -18.27 -0.52
C LYS A 698 -8.21 -18.38 0.30
N ASN A 699 -8.13 -17.72 1.45
CA ASN A 699 -6.94 -17.75 2.31
C ASN A 699 -6.71 -19.13 2.94
N LEU A 700 -7.79 -19.85 3.23
CA LEU A 700 -7.73 -21.23 3.71
C LEU A 700 -7.22 -22.16 2.60
N HIS A 701 -7.73 -22.02 1.38
CA HIS A 701 -7.31 -22.80 0.21
C HIS A 701 -5.82 -22.60 -0.11
N VAL A 702 -5.35 -21.35 -0.10
CA VAL A 702 -3.93 -21.02 -0.27
C VAL A 702 -3.07 -21.65 0.83
N ALA A 703 -3.53 -21.64 2.09
CA ALA A 703 -2.81 -22.27 3.18
C ALA A 703 -2.75 -23.80 3.04
N ALA A 704 -3.88 -24.45 2.73
CA ALA A 704 -3.96 -25.91 2.55
C ALA A 704 -3.10 -26.41 1.38
N THR A 705 -3.17 -25.75 0.22
CA THR A 705 -2.32 -26.08 -0.94
C THR A 705 -0.84 -25.81 -0.70
N THR A 706 -0.48 -24.85 0.17
CA THR A 706 0.91 -24.62 0.58
C THR A 706 1.46 -25.77 1.43
N VAL A 707 0.64 -26.39 2.29
CA VAL A 707 1.05 -27.58 3.04
C VAL A 707 1.43 -28.73 2.09
N LEU A 708 0.61 -28.99 1.06
CA LEU A 708 0.92 -30.00 0.04
C LEU A 708 2.18 -29.66 -0.76
N LEU A 709 2.37 -28.38 -1.11
CA LEU A 709 3.61 -27.93 -1.75
C LEU A 709 4.83 -28.19 -0.87
N ASN A 710 4.77 -27.92 0.42
CA ASN A 710 5.91 -28.17 1.31
C ASN A 710 6.18 -29.68 1.50
N PHE A 711 5.14 -30.53 1.52
CA PHE A 711 5.35 -31.98 1.42
C PHE A 711 6.04 -32.37 0.11
N ALA A 712 5.66 -31.77 -1.03
CA ALA A 712 6.33 -32.00 -2.31
C ALA A 712 7.82 -31.64 -2.27
N VAL A 713 8.19 -30.54 -1.60
CA VAL A 713 9.59 -30.15 -1.37
C VAL A 713 10.31 -31.16 -0.47
N ALA A 714 9.67 -31.57 0.64
CA ALA A 714 10.27 -32.52 1.59
C ALA A 714 10.54 -33.91 0.98
N LEU A 715 9.75 -34.32 0.00
CA LEU A 715 9.83 -35.63 -0.66
C LEU A 715 10.82 -35.68 -1.85
N GLN A 716 11.63 -34.64 -2.05
CA GLN A 716 12.62 -34.60 -3.14
C GLN A 716 13.79 -35.57 -2.97
N GLY A 717 14.08 -36.03 -1.74
CA GLY A 717 15.21 -36.92 -1.45
C GLY A 717 15.10 -38.34 -2.02
N GLY A 718 13.99 -38.68 -2.70
CA GLY A 718 13.72 -40.01 -3.23
C GLY A 718 13.32 -41.03 -2.14
N GLY A 719 12.86 -42.21 -2.55
CA GLY A 719 12.71 -43.37 -1.65
C GLY A 719 11.36 -43.61 -0.98
N ASP A 720 10.52 -42.58 -0.77
CA ASP A 720 9.17 -42.77 -0.16
C ASP A 720 8.07 -42.67 -1.24
N ILE A 721 7.78 -43.81 -1.88
CA ILE A 721 6.79 -43.89 -2.98
C ILE A 721 5.36 -43.73 -2.46
N GLU A 722 5.07 -44.29 -1.29
CA GLU A 722 3.75 -44.24 -0.66
C GLU A 722 3.37 -42.80 -0.30
N ALA A 723 4.30 -42.02 0.26
CA ALA A 723 4.10 -40.61 0.53
C ALA A 723 3.77 -39.79 -0.71
N ARG A 724 4.53 -40.03 -1.78
CA ARG A 724 4.37 -39.31 -3.03
C ARG A 724 3.04 -39.66 -3.68
N SER A 725 2.65 -40.93 -3.65
CA SER A 725 1.33 -41.38 -4.10
C SER A 725 0.21 -40.68 -3.34
N HIS A 726 0.30 -40.65 -2.00
CA HIS A 726 -0.69 -39.99 -1.17
C HIS A 726 -0.77 -38.47 -1.46
N CYS A 727 0.36 -37.76 -1.50
CA CYS A 727 0.38 -36.33 -1.80
C CYS A 727 -0.10 -36.00 -3.21
N LEU A 728 0.25 -36.81 -4.23
CA LEU A 728 -0.24 -36.65 -5.60
C LEU A 728 -1.75 -36.90 -5.69
N SER A 729 -2.26 -37.94 -5.03
CA SER A 729 -3.69 -38.22 -4.97
C SER A 729 -4.44 -37.07 -4.32
N ALA A 730 -3.95 -36.56 -3.18
CA ALA A 730 -4.57 -35.44 -2.49
C ALA A 730 -4.52 -34.15 -3.33
N ALA A 731 -3.39 -33.89 -3.99
CA ALA A 731 -3.25 -32.75 -4.87
C ALA A 731 -4.20 -32.82 -6.07
N SER A 732 -4.37 -34.01 -6.65
CA SER A 732 -5.34 -34.26 -7.72
C SER A 732 -6.78 -33.96 -7.26
N THR A 733 -7.16 -34.43 -6.08
CA THR A 733 -8.52 -34.20 -5.54
C THR A 733 -8.80 -32.72 -5.34
N ILE A 734 -7.86 -31.94 -4.80
CA ILE A 734 -8.04 -30.48 -4.67
C ILE A 734 -8.17 -29.84 -6.07
N LEU A 735 -7.35 -30.28 -7.03
CA LEU A 735 -7.26 -29.66 -8.35
C LEU A 735 -8.59 -29.69 -9.10
N ASP A 736 -9.39 -30.75 -8.92
CA ASP A 736 -10.68 -30.91 -9.60
C ASP A 736 -11.74 -29.89 -9.16
N SER A 737 -11.62 -29.32 -7.95
CA SER A 737 -12.60 -28.40 -7.38
C SER A 737 -12.07 -26.98 -7.11
N GLU A 738 -10.76 -26.78 -7.19
CA GLU A 738 -10.14 -25.50 -6.86
C GLU A 738 -10.35 -24.46 -7.97
N SER A 739 -10.68 -23.24 -7.54
CA SER A 739 -10.92 -22.10 -8.43
C SER A 739 -10.08 -20.88 -8.08
N ASP A 740 -9.47 -20.83 -6.89
CA ASP A 740 -8.57 -19.75 -6.52
C ASP A 740 -7.24 -19.85 -7.31
N PRO A 741 -6.84 -18.80 -8.06
CA PRO A 741 -5.66 -18.90 -8.92
C PRO A 741 -4.34 -19.08 -8.17
N GLU A 742 -4.22 -18.56 -6.93
CA GLU A 742 -3.00 -18.71 -6.15
C GLU A 742 -2.90 -20.13 -5.55
N ALA A 743 -4.02 -20.67 -5.06
CA ALA A 743 -4.11 -22.06 -4.63
C ALA A 743 -3.85 -23.04 -5.78
N LEU A 744 -4.47 -22.82 -6.96
CA LEU A 744 -4.22 -23.58 -8.18
C LEU A 744 -2.74 -23.55 -8.59
N PHE A 745 -2.13 -22.36 -8.58
CA PHE A 745 -0.71 -22.24 -8.91
C PHE A 745 0.18 -23.07 -7.97
N ARG A 746 -0.04 -22.98 -6.65
CA ARG A 746 0.72 -23.75 -5.65
C ARG A 746 0.54 -25.25 -5.83
N LEU A 747 -0.67 -25.68 -6.18
CA LEU A 747 -1.00 -27.07 -6.44
C LEU A 747 -0.31 -27.60 -7.70
N LEU A 748 -0.30 -26.83 -8.78
CA LEU A 748 0.43 -27.17 -10.01
C LEU A 748 1.95 -27.24 -9.77
N VAL A 749 2.51 -26.32 -8.98
CA VAL A 749 3.91 -26.38 -8.57
C VAL A 749 4.19 -27.60 -7.70
N ALA A 750 3.28 -27.97 -6.80
CA ALA A 750 3.40 -29.16 -5.96
C ALA A 750 3.42 -30.45 -6.80
N ILE A 751 2.45 -30.58 -7.73
CA ILE A 751 2.36 -31.71 -8.67
C ILE A 751 3.62 -31.81 -9.53
N GLY A 752 4.03 -30.70 -10.17
CA GLY A 752 5.24 -30.66 -10.98
C GLY A 752 6.50 -30.98 -10.18
N THR A 753 6.56 -30.55 -8.91
CA THR A 753 7.68 -30.85 -8.01
C THR A 753 7.72 -32.33 -7.64
N LEU A 754 6.59 -32.94 -7.28
CA LEU A 754 6.49 -34.38 -6.99
C LEU A 754 6.88 -35.24 -8.19
N MET A 755 6.44 -34.87 -9.40
CA MET A 755 6.75 -35.57 -10.64
C MET A 755 8.22 -35.44 -11.07
N SER A 756 8.93 -34.42 -10.60
CA SER A 756 10.33 -34.16 -10.98
C SER A 756 11.34 -35.03 -10.24
N VAL A 757 10.90 -35.88 -9.30
CA VAL A 757 11.77 -36.66 -8.41
C VAL A 757 12.30 -37.93 -9.09
N ASP A 758 11.41 -38.79 -9.59
CA ASP A 758 11.77 -40.04 -10.28
C ASP A 758 10.68 -40.49 -11.26
N ASP A 759 11.00 -41.46 -12.13
CA ASP A 759 10.08 -41.99 -13.14
C ASP A 759 8.83 -42.67 -12.52
N ASN A 760 8.93 -43.18 -11.28
CA ASN A 760 7.80 -43.77 -10.58
C ASN A 760 6.75 -42.71 -10.20
N ALA A 761 7.18 -41.52 -9.75
CA ALA A 761 6.28 -40.40 -9.46
C ALA A 761 5.53 -39.96 -10.71
N LEU A 762 6.22 -39.93 -11.85
CA LEU A 762 5.60 -39.63 -13.14
C LEU A 762 4.57 -40.70 -13.55
N ALA A 763 4.88 -41.99 -13.36
CA ALA A 763 3.95 -43.08 -13.63
C ALA A 763 2.69 -43.01 -12.76
N ILE A 764 2.83 -42.69 -11.46
CA ILE A 764 1.70 -42.50 -10.55
C ILE A 764 0.81 -41.35 -11.04
N ALA A 765 1.41 -40.19 -11.36
CA ALA A 765 0.66 -39.04 -11.87
C ALA A 765 -0.11 -39.36 -13.16
N LYS A 766 0.47 -40.17 -14.07
CA LYS A 766 -0.22 -40.67 -15.27
C LYS A 766 -1.38 -41.60 -14.93
N SER A 767 -1.25 -42.46 -13.90
CA SER A 767 -2.30 -43.39 -13.48
C SER A 767 -3.51 -42.71 -12.80
N LEU A 768 -3.30 -41.53 -12.21
CA LEU A 768 -4.35 -40.73 -11.58
C LEU A 768 -5.22 -39.94 -12.57
N ASP A 769 -4.95 -40.04 -13.88
CA ASP A 769 -5.64 -39.33 -14.96
C ASP A 769 -5.80 -37.81 -14.73
N ILE A 770 -4.76 -37.17 -14.20
CA ILE A 770 -4.77 -35.72 -13.89
C ILE A 770 -4.63 -34.83 -15.13
N LEU A 771 -4.21 -35.42 -16.26
CA LEU A 771 -3.88 -34.71 -17.50
C LEU A 771 -5.06 -33.91 -18.08
N PRO A 772 -6.30 -34.44 -18.16
CA PRO A 772 -7.46 -33.69 -18.63
C PRO A 772 -7.78 -32.49 -17.73
N THR A 773 -7.67 -32.64 -16.40
CA THR A 773 -7.92 -31.55 -15.45
C THR A 773 -6.86 -30.45 -15.61
N ILE A 774 -5.57 -30.79 -15.63
CA ILE A 774 -4.49 -29.80 -15.80
C ILE A 774 -4.60 -29.06 -17.15
N ARG A 775 -5.01 -29.73 -18.22
CA ARG A 775 -5.21 -29.09 -19.54
C ARG A 775 -6.25 -27.97 -19.51
N LYS A 776 -7.29 -28.07 -18.67
CA LYS A 776 -8.27 -26.98 -18.49
C LYS A 776 -7.58 -25.71 -17.99
N HIS A 777 -6.55 -25.86 -17.17
CA HIS A 777 -5.80 -24.74 -16.59
C HIS A 777 -4.74 -24.17 -17.53
N CYS A 778 -4.29 -24.88 -18.58
CA CYS A 778 -3.36 -24.35 -19.59
C CYS A 778 -3.88 -23.11 -20.34
N ALA A 779 -5.20 -22.94 -20.39
CA ALA A 779 -5.88 -21.81 -21.02
C ALA A 779 -6.05 -20.60 -20.08
N VAL A 780 -5.67 -20.71 -18.80
CA VAL A 780 -5.74 -19.60 -17.83
C VAL A 780 -4.70 -18.54 -18.21
N LYS A 781 -5.18 -17.34 -18.55
CA LYS A 781 -4.34 -16.21 -18.98
C LYS A 781 -4.04 -15.22 -17.86
N ASP A 782 -4.83 -15.23 -16.80
CA ASP A 782 -4.68 -14.34 -15.66
C ASP A 782 -4.94 -15.08 -14.33
N PRO A 783 -3.95 -15.18 -13.43
CA PRO A 783 -2.56 -14.80 -13.64
C PRO A 783 -1.87 -15.79 -14.60
N ALA A 784 -1.12 -15.28 -15.59
CA ALA A 784 -0.48 -16.09 -16.63
C ALA A 784 0.39 -17.24 -16.10
N LYS A 785 0.97 -17.06 -14.91
CA LYS A 785 1.76 -18.08 -14.20
C LYS A 785 1.03 -19.42 -14.01
N VAL A 786 -0.30 -19.41 -13.89
CA VAL A 786 -1.10 -20.65 -13.75
C VAL A 786 -1.11 -21.41 -15.06
N GLY A 787 -1.44 -20.74 -16.18
CA GLY A 787 -1.44 -21.34 -17.51
C GLY A 787 -0.06 -21.83 -17.93
N ASP A 788 0.98 -21.02 -17.71
CA ASP A 788 2.36 -21.37 -18.02
C ASP A 788 2.86 -22.56 -17.19
N CYS A 789 2.54 -22.59 -15.89
CA CYS A 789 2.88 -23.70 -15.02
C CYS A 789 2.14 -24.98 -15.44
N ALA A 790 0.83 -24.89 -15.71
CA ALA A 790 0.02 -26.00 -16.19
C ALA A 790 0.57 -26.59 -17.49
N GLN A 791 0.97 -25.75 -18.46
CA GLN A 791 1.57 -26.20 -19.72
C GLN A 791 2.87 -26.97 -19.49
N LYS A 792 3.72 -26.51 -18.56
CA LYS A 792 4.95 -27.23 -18.21
C LYS A 792 4.68 -28.56 -17.51
N VAL A 793 3.64 -28.65 -16.67
CA VAL A 793 3.24 -29.94 -16.06
C VAL A 793 2.68 -30.89 -17.13
N VAL A 794 1.88 -30.39 -18.07
CA VAL A 794 1.40 -31.17 -19.22
C VAL A 794 2.57 -31.69 -20.06
N GLN A 795 3.60 -30.87 -20.30
CA GLN A 795 4.80 -31.30 -21.03
C GLN A 795 5.58 -32.42 -20.34
N MET A 796 5.47 -32.58 -19.02
CA MET A 796 6.07 -33.73 -18.31
C MET A 796 5.20 -34.99 -18.42
N LEU A 797 3.87 -34.83 -18.49
CA LEU A 797 2.93 -35.96 -18.57
C LEU A 797 2.84 -36.58 -19.97
N LEU A 798 3.20 -35.83 -21.01
CA LEU A 798 3.34 -36.31 -22.39
C LEU A 798 4.71 -36.96 -22.58
#